data_AF-A0A445DRF1-F1
#
_entry.id   AF-A0A445DRF1-F1
#
_cell.length_a   1.000
_cell.length_b   1.000
_cell.length_c   1.000
_cell.angle_alpha   90.00
_cell.angle_beta   90.00
_cell.angle_gamma   90.00
#
_symmetry.space_group_name_H-M   'P 1'
#
loop_
_entity.id
_entity.type
_entity.pdbx_description
1 polymer ?
#
loop_
_entity_poly.entity_id
_entity_poly.type
_entity_poly.pdbx_seq_one_letter_code
_entity_poly.pdbx_strand_id
1 'polypeptide(L)'
;MDIPNVLVASQFSAGEGGGMRKNPTLICAPVMADSVDKMHLDVSKAKASGADLVEIRLDSLKTFNPSSHLPALINNRPLPLLFTYRPNWEGGMYEGDDNTRFHALRLAMELGADYIDIELKVANQFYDFIRGTAYDKTKVIVSSHNYQQTPSVEDLGDLAARIQATGADIVKIATTALEITDVARMFQIMVHSQVRSVCQNLVNGNLILRCKFDFLQSPYIVSKYHVPVGLNSVFYLLMLNYFILFPPNFKSHHCYSNTPLVLILLVPFIGLVMGDRGLISRILCAKFGGYLTFGTLESGVVSAPGQPTLKDLLHLYNLRQVGPDTKVFGIIGKPVGHSKSPTLFNEAFKSLGINGVYVFLLVDDLAKFLSTYSSTDFVGFSVTIPHKEAAVTCCDEVDPVAKSIGAVNCIIRRPDGKLIGYNTDYVGAISAIEDGLRAKQNGSGTVVSPLAGKLFVVIGAGGAGKALAYGAKEKGARVVIANRTYERARELADLIGGDALALADLDNYHPEDGMILANTTSIGMQPKVDETPVSKHALKYYSLVFDAVYTPKMTRLLTEAEESGATVVTGLEMFLGQAYGQFEKYTGMPEIVRCWFTDPRSRTVSSALLPAPASFQLNGEGLSLGRTRKIFTVRSMSLLIVSFVVGVVLFPLPTALCWGKDGHYAVCKIAQDYLNQDAVSAVKELLPDSAQGHLAAVCSWADDVGYTHNYRWSQPLHYVDTPDFICNYRYCSQSFHLCSNSFCFFLLASSFPCLILHFAGDCHDSYAHKHVCVTAAIYNYTMQLKSQLNYNLTEALMFLSHFVGDVHQPLHVGFLGDLGGNTITVRWYRRKTNLHHVWDDIIIESALKTFYGSDLSTMIQAIQSNITDIWLNDVRVWESCAHNYTACPNWYASESISLACKFAYRNATPGSTLEDR
;
A
#
# COMPACT_ATOMS: atom_id res chain seq x y z
N MET A 1 -18.06 -26.95 9.61
CA MET A 1 -19.13 -26.41 8.74
C MET A 1 -18.56 -25.15 8.16
N ASP A 2 -17.97 -25.27 6.98
CA ASP A 2 -16.85 -24.40 6.63
C ASP A 2 -17.36 -23.32 5.70
N ILE A 3 -17.40 -22.09 6.21
CA ILE A 3 -17.78 -20.91 5.43
C ILE A 3 -16.62 -20.64 4.45
N PRO A 4 -16.85 -20.58 3.13
CA PRO A 4 -15.76 -20.36 2.19
C PRO A 4 -15.07 -19.00 2.40
N ASN A 5 -13.74 -18.97 2.37
CA ASN A 5 -12.96 -17.74 2.35
C ASN A 5 -12.98 -17.16 0.93
N VAL A 6 -13.76 -16.10 0.66
CA VAL A 6 -13.98 -15.57 -0.72
C VAL A 6 -13.51 -14.12 -0.96
N LEU A 7 -12.83 -13.48 0.01
CA LEU A 7 -12.31 -12.11 -0.16
C LEU A 7 -10.88 -12.06 -0.69
N VAL A 8 -10.59 -12.75 -1.80
CA VAL A 8 -9.25 -12.75 -2.41
C VAL A 8 -9.30 -12.02 -3.76
N ALA A 9 -8.97 -10.71 -3.76
CA ALA A 9 -8.90 -9.94 -5.01
C ALA A 9 -7.77 -10.45 -5.95
N SER A 10 -6.75 -11.10 -5.40
CA SER A 10 -5.52 -11.50 -6.10
C SER A 10 -5.56 -12.89 -6.78
N GLN A 11 -6.66 -13.64 -6.72
CA GLN A 11 -6.72 -15.01 -7.28
C GLN A 11 -7.31 -15.13 -8.69
N PHE A 12 -7.93 -14.08 -9.23
CA PHE A 12 -8.49 -14.10 -10.59
C PHE A 12 -7.53 -13.46 -11.59
N SER A 13 -6.61 -14.28 -12.11
CA SER A 13 -5.75 -13.91 -13.22
C SER A 13 -6.57 -13.51 -14.44
N ALA A 14 -6.45 -12.26 -14.87
CA ALA A 14 -6.83 -11.88 -16.22
C ALA A 14 -5.95 -12.67 -17.20
N GLY A 15 -6.55 -13.55 -18.00
CA GLY A 15 -5.86 -14.18 -19.12
C GLY A 15 -5.39 -13.11 -20.10
N GLU A 16 -4.18 -13.27 -20.64
CA GLU A 16 -3.54 -12.23 -21.44
C GLU A 16 -4.25 -12.02 -22.78
N GLY A 17 -5.01 -10.94 -22.84
CA GLY A 17 -5.67 -10.44 -24.04
C GLY A 17 -6.01 -8.97 -23.84
N GLY A 18 -5.04 -8.09 -24.12
CA GLY A 18 -5.22 -6.63 -24.11
C GLY A 18 -5.81 -6.10 -22.79
N GLY A 19 -5.02 -6.16 -21.71
CA GLY A 19 -5.40 -5.67 -20.37
C GLY A 19 -5.60 -4.15 -20.32
N MET A 20 -6.70 -3.66 -20.88
CA MET A 20 -7.18 -2.30 -20.69
C MET A 20 -7.31 -2.05 -19.19
N ARG A 21 -6.45 -1.18 -18.62
CA ARG A 21 -6.58 -0.75 -17.21
C ARG A 21 -8.02 -0.29 -17.00
N LYS A 22 -8.79 -1.04 -16.20
CA LYS A 22 -10.16 -0.64 -15.87
C LYS A 22 -10.10 0.75 -15.21
N ASN A 23 -11.02 1.63 -15.59
CA ASN A 23 -11.04 2.99 -15.07
C ASN A 23 -11.08 2.97 -13.53
N PRO A 24 -10.33 3.87 -12.85
CA PRO A 24 -10.40 3.99 -11.40
C PRO A 24 -11.83 4.33 -10.97
N THR A 25 -12.23 3.86 -9.78
CA THR A 25 -13.55 4.11 -9.21
C THR A 25 -13.86 5.60 -9.18
N LEU A 26 -15.00 5.96 -9.76
CA LEU A 26 -15.45 7.34 -9.86
C LEU A 26 -15.99 7.83 -8.50
N ILE A 27 -15.74 9.09 -8.17
CA ILE A 27 -16.28 9.76 -6.99
C ILE A 27 -17.43 10.68 -7.43
N CYS A 28 -18.65 10.31 -7.07
CA CYS A 28 -19.85 11.07 -7.33
C CYS A 28 -20.23 11.95 -6.14
N ALA A 29 -20.57 13.22 -6.38
CA ALA A 29 -21.11 14.10 -5.35
C ALA A 29 -22.64 14.20 -5.45
N PRO A 30 -23.42 13.80 -4.42
CA PRO A 30 -24.85 14.07 -4.37
C PRO A 30 -25.13 15.57 -4.26
N VAL A 31 -25.98 16.08 -5.14
CA VAL A 31 -26.46 17.46 -5.16
C VAL A 31 -27.96 17.45 -4.85
N MET A 32 -28.32 18.03 -3.70
CA MET A 32 -29.65 17.94 -3.10
C MET A 32 -30.25 19.30 -2.73
N ALA A 33 -29.79 20.37 -3.38
CA ALA A 33 -30.33 21.70 -3.12
C ALA A 33 -31.81 21.82 -3.52
N ASP A 34 -32.51 22.78 -2.93
CA ASP A 34 -33.96 22.98 -3.13
C ASP A 34 -34.32 23.86 -4.34
N SER A 35 -33.32 24.42 -5.04
CA SER A 35 -33.47 25.19 -6.29
C SER A 35 -32.31 24.96 -7.27
N VAL A 36 -32.58 25.17 -8.56
CA VAL A 36 -31.61 24.98 -9.66
C VAL A 36 -30.37 25.87 -9.50
N ASP A 37 -30.53 27.14 -9.11
CA ASP A 37 -29.40 28.05 -8.91
C ASP A 37 -28.42 27.55 -7.84
N LYS A 38 -28.95 26.99 -6.74
CA LYS A 38 -28.14 26.37 -5.69
C LYS A 38 -27.50 25.07 -6.16
N MET A 39 -28.22 24.25 -6.95
CA MET A 39 -27.63 23.06 -7.57
C MET A 39 -26.42 23.44 -8.44
N HIS A 40 -26.47 24.53 -9.24
CA HIS A 40 -25.32 24.99 -10.02
C HIS A 40 -24.11 25.39 -9.14
N LEU A 41 -24.34 26.01 -7.99
CA LEU A 41 -23.28 26.33 -7.02
C LEU A 41 -22.68 25.04 -6.44
N ASP A 42 -23.52 24.08 -6.05
CA ASP A 42 -23.09 22.78 -5.52
C ASP A 42 -22.32 21.93 -6.55
N VAL A 43 -22.72 21.93 -7.82
CA VAL A 43 -21.99 21.27 -8.92
C VAL A 43 -20.62 21.93 -9.14
N SER A 44 -20.55 23.27 -9.07
CA SER A 44 -19.29 24.00 -9.16
C SER A 44 -18.37 23.69 -7.98
N LYS A 45 -18.93 23.58 -6.77
CA LYS A 45 -18.24 23.18 -5.54
C LYS A 45 -17.77 21.72 -5.60
N ALA A 46 -18.55 20.81 -6.18
CA ALA A 46 -18.17 19.41 -6.39
C ALA A 46 -16.91 19.30 -7.26
N LYS A 47 -16.84 20.07 -8.36
CA LYS A 47 -15.65 20.15 -9.21
C LYS A 47 -14.45 20.70 -8.47
N ALA A 48 -14.61 21.83 -7.77
CA ALA A 48 -13.54 22.41 -6.97
C ALA A 48 -13.06 21.46 -5.85
N SER A 49 -13.92 20.55 -5.39
CA SER A 49 -13.63 19.52 -4.39
C SER A 49 -13.16 18.17 -4.99
N GLY A 50 -12.92 18.08 -6.30
CA GLY A 50 -12.32 16.91 -6.94
C GLY A 50 -13.24 15.71 -7.22
N ALA A 51 -14.56 15.93 -7.29
CA ALA A 51 -15.51 14.91 -7.77
C ALA A 51 -15.37 14.67 -9.28
N ASP A 52 -15.61 13.43 -9.74
CA ASP A 52 -15.57 13.06 -11.16
C ASP A 52 -16.89 13.33 -11.88
N LEU A 53 -18.00 13.30 -11.13
CA LEU A 53 -19.37 13.53 -11.59
C LEU A 53 -20.27 13.93 -10.42
N VAL A 54 -21.51 14.33 -10.72
CA VAL A 54 -22.51 14.73 -9.72
C VAL A 54 -23.82 13.95 -9.90
N GLU A 55 -24.47 13.58 -8.80
CA GLU A 55 -25.84 13.04 -8.79
C GLU A 55 -26.81 14.19 -8.52
N ILE A 56 -27.53 14.64 -9.54
CA ILE A 56 -28.60 15.61 -9.41
C ILE A 56 -29.84 14.88 -8.91
N ARG A 57 -30.19 15.11 -7.63
CA ARG A 57 -31.42 14.60 -7.02
C ARG A 57 -32.60 15.50 -7.37
N LEU A 58 -33.25 15.22 -8.50
CA LEU A 58 -34.41 16.00 -8.97
C LEU A 58 -35.55 16.02 -7.94
N ASP A 59 -35.64 14.99 -7.10
CA ASP A 59 -36.62 14.89 -6.02
C ASP A 59 -36.36 15.85 -4.84
N SER A 60 -35.19 16.52 -4.73
CA SER A 60 -34.95 17.54 -3.70
C SER A 60 -35.44 18.94 -4.07
N LEU A 61 -35.82 19.17 -5.33
CA LEU A 61 -36.30 20.48 -5.78
C LEU A 61 -37.70 20.76 -5.24
N LYS A 62 -37.89 21.90 -4.57
CA LYS A 62 -39.22 22.34 -4.08
C LYS A 62 -40.23 22.52 -5.21
N THR A 63 -39.76 22.94 -6.38
CA THR A 63 -40.54 23.02 -7.61
C THR A 63 -39.68 22.54 -8.77
N PHE A 64 -40.23 21.66 -9.60
CA PHE A 64 -39.51 21.12 -10.75
C PHE A 64 -40.38 21.19 -12.01
N ASN A 65 -39.92 21.98 -12.98
CA ASN A 65 -40.45 22.00 -14.34
C ASN A 65 -39.37 21.43 -15.27
N PRO A 66 -39.53 20.20 -15.79
CA PRO A 66 -38.50 19.53 -16.59
C PRO A 66 -38.03 20.38 -17.79
N SER A 67 -38.96 21.03 -18.48
CA SER A 67 -38.70 21.77 -19.72
C SER A 67 -37.87 23.04 -19.54
N SER A 68 -37.83 23.63 -18.35
CA SER A 68 -36.98 24.79 -18.04
C SER A 68 -35.77 24.42 -17.17
N HIS A 69 -35.93 23.51 -16.21
CA HIS A 69 -34.89 23.19 -15.23
C HIS A 69 -33.83 22.24 -15.79
N LEU A 70 -34.20 21.25 -16.63
CA LEU A 70 -33.21 20.33 -17.21
C LEU A 70 -32.25 21.03 -18.18
N PRO A 71 -32.70 21.88 -19.14
CA PRO A 71 -31.78 22.66 -19.97
C PRO A 71 -30.87 23.57 -19.15
N ALA A 72 -31.36 24.19 -18.08
CA ALA A 72 -30.53 25.00 -17.19
C ALA A 72 -29.40 24.16 -16.57
N LEU A 73 -29.73 23.04 -15.92
CA LEU A 73 -28.78 22.13 -15.26
C LEU A 73 -27.75 21.52 -16.22
N ILE A 74 -28.17 21.17 -17.44
CA ILE A 74 -27.36 20.48 -18.45
C ILE A 74 -26.43 21.43 -19.19
N ASN A 75 -26.87 22.66 -19.48
CA ASN A 75 -26.08 23.63 -20.24
C ASN A 75 -24.92 24.18 -19.39
N ASN A 76 -23.75 24.32 -20.02
CA ASN A 76 -22.51 24.77 -19.37
C ASN A 76 -22.10 23.93 -18.13
N ARG A 77 -22.54 22.66 -18.05
CA ARG A 77 -22.17 21.76 -16.96
C ARG A 77 -20.64 21.59 -16.87
N PRO A 78 -20.03 21.74 -15.67
CA PRO A 78 -18.58 21.67 -15.52
C PRO A 78 -18.09 20.24 -15.21
N LEU A 79 -19.00 19.30 -14.94
CA LEU A 79 -18.80 17.87 -14.70
C LEU A 79 -19.92 17.05 -15.39
N PRO A 80 -19.73 15.74 -15.64
CA PRO A 80 -20.80 14.83 -16.03
C PRO A 80 -21.94 14.79 -15.00
N LEU A 81 -23.18 14.64 -15.47
CA LEU A 81 -24.38 14.56 -14.63
C LEU A 81 -24.99 13.16 -14.65
N LEU A 82 -25.25 12.65 -13.45
CA LEU A 82 -26.20 11.57 -13.19
C LEU A 82 -27.51 12.19 -12.72
N PHE A 83 -28.61 11.97 -13.46
CA PHE A 83 -29.94 12.40 -13.02
C PHE A 83 -30.66 11.26 -12.28
N THR A 84 -31.04 11.53 -11.04
CA THR A 84 -31.83 10.63 -10.20
C THR A 84 -33.11 11.35 -9.80
N TYR A 85 -34.28 10.78 -10.13
CA TYR A 85 -35.59 11.30 -9.69
C TYR A 85 -36.28 10.24 -8.82
N ARG A 86 -35.85 10.14 -7.56
CA ARG A 86 -36.16 9.01 -6.69
C ARG A 86 -37.58 9.14 -6.09
N PRO A 87 -38.46 8.14 -6.25
CA PRO A 87 -39.80 8.13 -5.68
C PRO A 87 -39.79 7.79 -4.18
N ASN A 88 -40.83 8.20 -3.46
CA ASN A 88 -40.97 7.96 -2.01
C ASN A 88 -40.91 6.46 -1.64
N TRP A 89 -41.42 5.56 -2.48
CA TRP A 89 -41.38 4.11 -2.27
C TRP A 89 -39.99 3.47 -2.40
N GLU A 90 -38.99 4.20 -2.93
CA GLU A 90 -37.57 3.82 -2.95
C GLU A 90 -36.74 4.85 -2.16
N GLY A 91 -37.31 5.42 -1.09
CA GLY A 91 -36.59 6.32 -0.15
C GLY A 91 -36.22 7.69 -0.71
N GLY A 92 -36.86 8.14 -1.79
CA GLY A 92 -36.75 9.50 -2.32
C GLY A 92 -37.84 10.44 -1.80
N MET A 93 -37.91 11.63 -2.41
CA MET A 93 -38.91 12.66 -2.08
C MET A 93 -39.98 12.87 -3.17
N TYR A 94 -39.89 12.21 -4.32
CA TYR A 94 -40.89 12.39 -5.38
C TYR A 94 -42.21 11.67 -5.05
N GLU A 95 -43.31 12.41 -5.16
CA GLU A 95 -44.67 11.90 -5.10
C GLU A 95 -45.40 12.26 -6.40
N GLY A 96 -45.96 11.24 -7.08
CA GLY A 96 -46.61 11.40 -8.37
C GLY A 96 -46.63 10.08 -9.15
N ASP A 97 -47.02 10.15 -10.43
CA ASP A 97 -47.07 8.99 -11.32
C ASP A 97 -45.74 8.73 -12.04
N ASP A 98 -45.46 7.46 -12.33
CA ASP A 98 -44.21 7.08 -12.99
C ASP A 98 -44.11 7.60 -14.44
N ASN A 99 -45.20 7.87 -15.17
CA ASN A 99 -45.09 8.39 -16.54
C ASN A 99 -44.56 9.84 -16.55
N THR A 100 -45.07 10.71 -15.68
CA THR A 100 -44.55 12.07 -15.49
C THR A 100 -43.05 12.04 -15.13
N ARG A 101 -42.66 11.09 -14.28
CA ARG A 101 -41.27 10.85 -13.87
C ARG A 101 -40.40 10.36 -15.04
N PHE A 102 -40.89 9.42 -15.83
CA PHE A 102 -40.22 8.89 -17.02
C PHE A 102 -40.06 9.96 -18.11
N HIS A 103 -41.07 10.82 -18.31
CA HIS A 103 -40.96 11.97 -19.22
C HIS A 103 -39.81 12.90 -18.83
N ALA A 104 -39.63 13.18 -17.53
CA ALA A 104 -38.51 14.00 -17.06
C ALA A 104 -37.14 13.31 -17.26
N LEU A 105 -37.02 12.02 -16.95
CA LEU A 105 -35.78 11.27 -17.17
C LEU A 105 -35.45 11.14 -18.66
N ARG A 106 -36.43 10.83 -19.51
CA ARG A 106 -36.25 10.76 -20.97
C ARG A 106 -35.86 12.11 -21.56
N LEU A 107 -36.47 13.21 -21.10
CA LEU A 107 -36.07 14.56 -21.50
C LEU A 107 -34.61 14.88 -21.09
N ALA A 108 -34.15 14.39 -19.94
CA ALA A 108 -32.74 14.52 -19.56
C ALA A 108 -31.82 13.73 -20.52
N MET A 109 -32.22 12.53 -20.98
CA MET A 109 -31.50 11.77 -22.01
C MET A 109 -31.48 12.51 -23.37
N GLU A 110 -32.63 13.04 -23.80
CA GLU A 110 -32.77 13.83 -25.04
C GLU A 110 -31.89 15.09 -25.04
N LEU A 111 -31.75 15.74 -23.88
CA LEU A 111 -30.85 16.88 -23.66
C LEU A 111 -29.38 16.48 -23.44
N GLY A 112 -29.05 15.18 -23.47
CA GLY A 112 -27.69 14.68 -23.38
C GLY A 112 -27.13 14.61 -21.96
N ALA A 113 -27.91 14.10 -21.00
CA ALA A 113 -27.40 13.61 -19.73
C ALA A 113 -26.36 12.49 -19.93
N ASP A 114 -25.34 12.41 -19.08
CA ASP A 114 -24.31 11.36 -19.17
C ASP A 114 -24.82 10.04 -18.55
N TYR A 115 -25.60 10.13 -17.47
CA TYR A 115 -26.24 8.99 -16.81
C TYR A 115 -27.66 9.33 -16.34
N ILE A 116 -28.51 8.31 -16.26
CA ILE A 116 -29.77 8.34 -15.51
C ILE A 116 -29.84 7.17 -14.51
N ASP A 117 -30.53 7.35 -13.39
CA ASP A 117 -30.84 6.29 -12.43
C ASP A 117 -32.34 5.95 -12.48
N ILE A 118 -32.67 4.68 -12.68
CA ILE A 118 -34.04 4.15 -12.64
C ILE A 118 -34.12 2.93 -11.73
N GLU A 119 -35.20 2.80 -10.96
CA GLU A 119 -35.35 1.72 -9.98
C GLU A 119 -35.78 0.42 -10.65
N LEU A 120 -35.20 -0.71 -10.23
CA LEU A 120 -35.44 -2.06 -10.76
C LEU A 120 -36.93 -2.40 -10.90
N LYS A 121 -37.75 -2.00 -9.91
CA LYS A 121 -39.20 -2.27 -9.88
C LYS A 121 -39.94 -1.78 -11.13
N VAL A 122 -39.44 -0.72 -11.76
CA VAL A 122 -40.07 -0.07 -12.93
C VAL A 122 -39.17 -0.03 -14.16
N ALA A 123 -37.93 -0.52 -14.08
CA ALA A 123 -36.94 -0.46 -15.15
C ALA A 123 -37.47 -1.00 -16.49
N ASN A 124 -38.15 -2.15 -16.51
CA ASN A 124 -38.75 -2.70 -17.73
C ASN A 124 -39.81 -1.77 -18.35
N GLN A 125 -40.63 -1.12 -17.52
CA GLN A 125 -41.64 -0.16 -18.00
C GLN A 125 -40.97 1.09 -18.59
N PHE A 126 -39.86 1.53 -17.98
CA PHE A 126 -39.07 2.64 -18.50
C PHE A 126 -38.38 2.29 -19.84
N TYR A 127 -37.78 1.10 -19.96
CA TYR A 127 -37.22 0.61 -21.22
C TYR A 127 -38.28 0.49 -22.34
N ASP A 128 -39.50 0.06 -22.00
CA ASP A 128 -40.63 0.04 -22.92
C ASP A 128 -41.07 1.45 -23.32
N PHE A 129 -41.03 2.41 -22.41
CA PHE A 129 -41.38 3.82 -22.62
C PHE A 129 -40.37 4.58 -23.51
N ILE A 130 -39.07 4.25 -23.44
CA ILE A 130 -38.02 4.84 -24.29
C ILE A 130 -37.74 4.03 -25.57
N ARG A 131 -38.46 2.93 -25.78
CA ARG A 131 -38.24 1.98 -26.89
C ARG A 131 -38.36 2.67 -28.25
N GLY A 132 -37.38 2.42 -29.13
CA GLY A 132 -37.35 2.94 -30.49
C GLY A 132 -36.48 4.19 -30.67
N THR A 133 -36.00 4.80 -29.58
CA THR A 133 -35.02 5.90 -29.62
C THR A 133 -33.67 5.40 -29.10
N ALA A 134 -32.61 5.59 -29.89
CA ALA A 134 -31.24 5.27 -29.47
C ALA A 134 -30.62 6.47 -28.73
N TYR A 135 -30.06 6.23 -27.55
CA TYR A 135 -29.46 7.25 -26.68
C TYR A 135 -27.97 6.94 -26.41
N ASP A 136 -27.19 6.74 -27.46
CA ASP A 136 -25.78 6.25 -27.43
C ASP A 136 -24.80 7.03 -26.52
N LYS A 137 -25.21 8.19 -26.00
CA LYS A 137 -24.42 9.05 -25.11
C LYS A 137 -24.80 8.93 -23.62
N THR A 138 -25.94 8.33 -23.29
CA THR A 138 -26.44 8.23 -21.91
C THR A 138 -26.43 6.80 -21.44
N LYS A 139 -25.84 6.53 -20.27
CA LYS A 139 -25.87 5.21 -19.64
C LYS A 139 -27.00 5.10 -18.61
N VAL A 140 -27.73 4.00 -18.66
CA VAL A 140 -28.81 3.70 -17.72
C VAL A 140 -28.26 2.90 -16.54
N ILE A 141 -28.25 3.53 -15.37
CA ILE A 141 -28.01 2.85 -14.09
C ILE A 141 -29.36 2.30 -13.61
N VAL A 142 -29.46 0.99 -13.45
CA VAL A 142 -30.64 0.37 -12.84
C VAL A 142 -30.31 0.01 -11.39
N SER A 143 -31.11 0.55 -10.47
CA SER A 143 -30.81 0.53 -9.03
C SER A 143 -31.80 -0.27 -8.19
N SER A 144 -31.31 -0.79 -7.06
CA SER A 144 -32.14 -1.42 -6.02
C SER A 144 -31.59 -1.10 -4.63
N HIS A 145 -32.48 -0.71 -3.72
CA HIS A 145 -32.14 -0.31 -2.35
C HIS A 145 -32.80 -1.25 -1.34
N ASN A 146 -32.00 -1.83 -0.44
CA ASN A 146 -32.46 -2.60 0.71
C ASN A 146 -32.09 -1.83 1.99
N TYR A 147 -33.09 -1.24 2.62
CA TYR A 147 -32.90 -0.42 3.82
C TYR A 147 -32.83 -1.25 5.11
N GLN A 148 -33.22 -2.53 5.05
CA GLN A 148 -33.36 -3.42 6.21
C GLN A 148 -32.06 -4.17 6.52
N GLN A 149 -31.40 -4.73 5.51
CA GLN A 149 -30.21 -5.56 5.68
C GLN A 149 -29.38 -5.69 4.40
N THR A 150 -28.29 -6.45 4.48
CA THR A 150 -27.57 -6.97 3.31
C THR A 150 -27.98 -8.43 3.11
N PRO A 151 -28.61 -8.82 1.98
CA PRO A 151 -29.01 -10.20 1.71
C PRO A 151 -27.85 -11.21 1.64
N SER A 152 -28.15 -12.49 1.40
CA SER A 152 -27.11 -13.50 1.16
C SER A 152 -26.35 -13.22 -0.15
N VAL A 153 -25.22 -13.93 -0.37
CA VAL A 153 -24.47 -13.83 -1.63
C VAL A 153 -25.31 -14.31 -2.81
N GLU A 154 -26.11 -15.36 -2.62
CA GLU A 154 -27.03 -15.91 -3.62
C GLU A 154 -28.10 -14.87 -3.99
N ASP A 155 -28.81 -14.31 -2.99
CA ASP A 155 -29.82 -13.26 -3.20
C ASP A 155 -29.25 -12.01 -3.90
N LEU A 156 -28.01 -11.61 -3.58
CA LEU A 156 -27.32 -10.49 -4.20
C LEU A 156 -26.93 -10.79 -5.65
N GLY A 157 -26.50 -12.03 -5.95
CA GLY A 157 -26.23 -12.51 -7.30
C GLY A 157 -27.50 -12.51 -8.16
N ASP A 158 -28.60 -13.06 -7.64
CA ASP A 158 -29.91 -13.08 -8.30
C ASP A 158 -30.50 -11.67 -8.49
N LEU A 159 -30.31 -10.78 -7.52
CA LEU A 159 -30.68 -9.37 -7.65
C LEU A 159 -29.88 -8.71 -8.78
N ALA A 160 -28.58 -8.91 -8.83
CA ALA A 160 -27.72 -8.35 -9.86
C ALA A 160 -28.05 -8.92 -11.26
N ALA A 161 -28.31 -10.22 -11.37
CA ALA A 161 -28.76 -10.88 -12.60
C ALA A 161 -30.10 -10.33 -13.10
N ARG A 162 -31.08 -10.12 -12.20
CA ARG A 162 -32.36 -9.47 -12.54
C ARG A 162 -32.16 -8.04 -13.03
N ILE A 163 -31.26 -7.27 -12.41
CA ILE A 163 -30.93 -5.92 -12.87
C ILE A 163 -30.33 -5.96 -14.28
N GLN A 164 -29.36 -6.85 -14.55
CA GLN A 164 -28.80 -7.02 -15.90
C GLN A 164 -29.88 -7.40 -16.95
N ALA A 165 -30.80 -8.29 -16.60
CA ALA A 165 -31.86 -8.77 -17.50
C ALA A 165 -32.82 -7.66 -17.98
N THR A 166 -32.85 -6.49 -17.31
CA THR A 166 -33.60 -5.32 -17.78
C THR A 166 -32.97 -4.62 -18.99
N GLY A 167 -31.68 -4.86 -19.26
CA GLY A 167 -30.90 -4.09 -20.23
C GLY A 167 -29.99 -3.01 -19.63
N ALA A 168 -29.79 -3.03 -18.31
CA ALA A 168 -28.98 -2.05 -17.57
C ALA A 168 -27.52 -1.96 -18.08
N ASP A 169 -27.05 -0.74 -18.35
CA ASP A 169 -25.62 -0.48 -18.63
C ASP A 169 -24.76 -0.65 -17.37
N ILE A 170 -25.34 -0.34 -16.20
CA ILE A 170 -24.66 -0.33 -14.90
C ILE A 170 -25.62 -0.88 -13.84
N VAL A 171 -25.17 -1.85 -13.05
CA VAL A 171 -25.90 -2.39 -11.89
C VAL A 171 -25.61 -1.51 -10.66
N LYS A 172 -26.63 -1.08 -9.92
CA LYS A 172 -26.48 -0.39 -8.63
C LYS A 172 -27.25 -1.12 -7.52
N ILE A 173 -26.53 -1.62 -6.51
CA ILE A 173 -27.13 -2.27 -5.35
C ILE A 173 -26.65 -1.55 -4.08
N ALA A 174 -27.61 -1.00 -3.33
CA ALA A 174 -27.38 -0.38 -2.03
C ALA A 174 -28.08 -1.20 -0.94
N THR A 175 -27.35 -1.63 0.08
CA THR A 175 -27.88 -2.44 1.20
C THR A 175 -27.61 -1.77 2.55
N THR A 176 -28.15 -2.29 3.66
CA THR A 176 -27.83 -1.80 5.01
C THR A 176 -26.90 -2.78 5.75
N ALA A 177 -25.88 -2.27 6.44
CA ALA A 177 -25.05 -3.07 7.34
C ALA A 177 -25.69 -3.15 8.73
N LEU A 178 -26.09 -4.36 9.13
CA LEU A 178 -26.42 -4.66 10.52
C LEU A 178 -25.14 -4.94 11.32
N GLU A 179 -24.18 -5.61 10.67
CA GLU A 179 -22.82 -5.83 11.16
C GLU A 179 -21.79 -5.46 10.09
N ILE A 180 -20.56 -5.11 10.49
CA ILE A 180 -19.46 -4.80 9.55
C ILE A 180 -19.12 -5.97 8.61
N THR A 181 -19.37 -7.20 9.03
CA THR A 181 -19.16 -8.41 8.21
C THR A 181 -20.13 -8.52 7.04
N ASP A 182 -21.21 -7.73 7.01
CA ASP A 182 -22.14 -7.69 5.88
C ASP A 182 -21.48 -7.18 4.59
N VAL A 183 -20.50 -6.28 4.72
CA VAL A 183 -19.80 -5.71 3.57
C VAL A 183 -19.01 -6.75 2.77
N ALA A 184 -18.54 -7.83 3.41
CA ALA A 184 -17.87 -8.93 2.74
C ALA A 184 -18.72 -9.54 1.60
N ARG A 185 -20.04 -9.69 1.81
CA ARG A 185 -20.96 -10.23 0.79
C ARG A 185 -21.07 -9.31 -0.42
N MET A 186 -21.03 -7.99 -0.21
CA MET A 186 -21.01 -6.99 -1.28
C MET A 186 -19.67 -7.01 -2.05
N PHE A 187 -18.53 -7.09 -1.36
CA PHE A 187 -17.22 -7.20 -2.00
C PHE A 187 -17.11 -8.46 -2.86
N GLN A 188 -17.60 -9.61 -2.38
CA GLN A 188 -17.59 -10.87 -3.12
C GLN A 188 -18.34 -10.77 -4.46
N ILE A 189 -19.52 -10.14 -4.49
CA ILE A 189 -20.29 -9.93 -5.73
C ILE A 189 -19.59 -8.92 -6.66
N MET A 190 -19.01 -7.85 -6.12
CA MET A 190 -18.25 -6.90 -6.95
C MET A 190 -17.03 -7.56 -7.61
N VAL A 191 -16.27 -8.39 -6.88
CA VAL A 191 -15.14 -9.16 -7.45
C VAL A 191 -15.61 -10.15 -8.52
N HIS A 192 -16.72 -10.86 -8.31
CA HIS A 192 -17.25 -11.77 -9.33
C HIS A 192 -17.75 -11.04 -10.60
N SER A 193 -18.24 -9.80 -10.48
CA SER A 193 -18.63 -8.96 -11.62
C SER A 193 -17.46 -8.45 -12.49
N GLN A 194 -16.22 -8.87 -12.18
CA GLN A 194 -15.03 -8.40 -12.87
C GLN A 194 -14.52 -9.36 -13.97
N VAL A 195 -14.97 -10.62 -14.00
CA VAL A 195 -14.36 -11.71 -14.78
C VAL A 195 -15.04 -11.89 -16.14
N ARG A 196 -14.29 -11.66 -17.23
CA ARG A 196 -14.67 -12.12 -18.58
C ARG A 196 -14.22 -13.56 -18.80
N SER A 197 -15.16 -14.49 -18.89
CA SER A 197 -14.90 -15.84 -19.42
C SER A 197 -15.13 -15.89 -20.94
N VAL A 198 -14.30 -16.63 -21.68
CA VAL A 198 -14.35 -16.79 -23.14
C VAL A 198 -15.43 -17.80 -23.55
N CYS A 199 -16.65 -17.64 -23.04
CA CYS A 199 -17.82 -18.47 -23.34
C CYS A 199 -19.04 -17.56 -23.42
N GLN A 200 -19.43 -17.16 -24.63
CA GLN A 200 -20.67 -16.43 -24.89
C GLN A 200 -21.51 -17.18 -25.93
N ASN A 201 -22.82 -17.20 -25.68
CA ASN A 201 -23.91 -17.61 -26.57
C ASN A 201 -24.10 -19.12 -26.83
N LEU A 202 -24.92 -19.73 -25.99
CA LEU A 202 -25.80 -20.85 -26.36
C LEU A 202 -27.25 -20.35 -26.41
N VAL A 203 -27.63 -19.71 -27.52
CA VAL A 203 -29.03 -19.50 -27.89
C VAL A 203 -29.18 -19.83 -29.37
N ASN A 204 -30.00 -20.85 -29.65
CA ASN A 204 -30.29 -21.46 -30.95
C ASN A 204 -29.13 -22.27 -31.58
N GLY A 205 -29.52 -23.36 -32.26
CA GLY A 205 -28.63 -24.49 -32.51
C GLY A 205 -27.86 -24.48 -33.83
N ASN A 206 -26.88 -25.38 -33.89
CA ASN A 206 -26.04 -25.82 -35.01
C ASN A 206 -24.80 -24.99 -35.40
N LEU A 207 -23.68 -25.74 -35.44
CA LEU A 207 -22.49 -25.62 -36.31
C LEU A 207 -21.31 -24.70 -35.92
N ILE A 208 -20.24 -25.37 -35.45
CA ILE A 208 -18.81 -25.24 -35.82
C ILE A 208 -18.23 -23.82 -36.01
N LEU A 209 -17.40 -23.40 -35.04
CA LEU A 209 -16.62 -22.15 -35.09
C LEU A 209 -15.31 -22.27 -35.90
N ARG A 210 -15.06 -21.26 -36.73
CA ARG A 210 -13.75 -20.94 -37.33
C ARG A 210 -13.55 -19.42 -37.19
N CYS A 211 -12.62 -18.98 -36.35
CA CYS A 211 -12.36 -17.55 -36.14
C CYS A 211 -11.25 -17.04 -37.07
N LYS A 212 -11.46 -15.84 -37.64
CA LYS A 212 -10.49 -15.07 -38.43
C LYS A 212 -10.81 -13.59 -38.19
N PHE A 213 -9.80 -12.75 -37.99
CA PHE A 213 -9.93 -11.30 -37.89
C PHE A 213 -8.81 -10.62 -38.71
N ASP A 214 -9.09 -9.42 -39.22
CA ASP A 214 -8.42 -8.78 -40.36
C ASP A 214 -8.46 -7.23 -40.21
N PHE A 215 -7.45 -6.50 -40.74
CA PHE A 215 -7.46 -5.06 -41.20
C PHE A 215 -7.38 -3.94 -40.10
N LEU A 216 -6.72 -2.74 -40.23
CA LEU A 216 -5.93 -1.92 -41.22
C LEU A 216 -4.97 -0.94 -40.45
N GLN A 217 -3.72 -0.61 -40.85
CA GLN A 217 -3.22 0.51 -41.72
C GLN A 217 -3.77 1.95 -41.45
N SER A 218 -3.06 3.11 -41.47
CA SER A 218 -1.63 3.53 -41.69
C SER A 218 -1.39 5.02 -41.19
N PRO A 219 -0.44 5.89 -41.64
CA PRO A 219 0.73 6.41 -40.87
C PRO A 219 0.81 7.97 -40.64
N TYR A 220 1.92 8.53 -40.07
CA TYR A 220 2.74 9.68 -40.59
C TYR A 220 3.82 10.31 -39.62
N ILE A 221 5.10 10.30 -40.07
CA ILE A 221 6.23 11.30 -40.00
C ILE A 221 6.93 11.84 -38.70
N VAL A 222 8.23 11.47 -38.57
CA VAL A 222 9.51 12.23 -38.33
C VAL A 222 9.48 13.49 -37.42
N SER A 223 10.26 13.60 -36.32
CA SER A 223 11.71 13.92 -36.24
C SER A 223 12.17 14.04 -34.75
N LYS A 224 13.44 14.17 -34.30
CA LYS A 224 14.82 14.09 -34.88
C LYS A 224 15.88 13.94 -33.75
N TYR A 225 17.13 13.56 -34.10
CA TYR A 225 18.39 13.61 -33.30
C TYR A 225 18.37 13.18 -31.81
N HIS A 226 18.79 11.95 -31.51
CA HIS A 226 19.82 11.67 -30.49
C HIS A 226 20.32 10.22 -30.63
N VAL A 227 21.62 10.02 -30.41
CA VAL A 227 22.32 8.75 -30.60
C VAL A 227 23.50 8.68 -29.61
N PRO A 228 23.80 7.54 -28.95
CA PRO A 228 23.07 6.28 -28.94
C PRO A 228 22.40 5.92 -27.60
N VAL A 229 21.15 5.45 -27.69
CA VAL A 229 20.46 4.72 -26.61
C VAL A 229 20.20 3.25 -27.00
N GLY A 230 20.77 2.80 -28.13
CA GLY A 230 20.44 1.52 -28.78
C GLY A 230 20.98 0.24 -28.13
N LEU A 231 21.54 0.31 -26.92
CA LEU A 231 21.94 -0.88 -26.14
C LEU A 231 20.86 -1.27 -25.12
N ASN A 232 19.95 -0.37 -24.75
CA ASN A 232 18.91 -0.62 -23.75
C ASN A 232 17.66 -1.32 -24.34
N SER A 233 17.49 -1.29 -25.67
CA SER A 233 16.20 -1.53 -26.32
C SER A 233 15.77 -3.01 -26.47
N VAL A 234 16.54 -3.94 -25.91
CA VAL A 234 16.45 -5.38 -26.23
C VAL A 234 16.28 -6.29 -25.02
N PHE A 235 16.80 -5.89 -23.86
CA PHE A 235 16.86 -6.76 -22.67
C PHE A 235 15.47 -7.20 -22.17
N TYR A 236 14.41 -6.44 -22.50
CA TYR A 236 13.03 -6.74 -22.13
C TYR A 236 12.43 -7.97 -22.83
N LEU A 237 12.98 -8.39 -23.97
CA LEU A 237 12.36 -9.42 -24.83
C LEU A 237 12.71 -10.86 -24.46
N LEU A 238 13.68 -11.09 -23.60
CA LEU A 238 13.97 -12.44 -23.07
C LEU A 238 13.19 -12.73 -21.78
N MET A 239 12.94 -11.70 -20.97
CA MET A 239 12.28 -11.80 -19.66
C MET A 239 10.80 -12.25 -19.71
N LEU A 240 10.11 -12.06 -20.84
CA LEU A 240 8.68 -12.35 -21.00
C LEU A 240 8.37 -13.54 -21.92
N ASN A 241 9.40 -14.26 -22.39
CA ASN A 241 9.28 -15.23 -23.49
C ASN A 241 9.07 -16.71 -23.08
N TYR A 242 8.39 -16.98 -21.96
CA TYR A 242 8.03 -18.36 -21.58
C TYR A 242 6.99 -18.99 -22.54
N PHE A 243 6.15 -18.17 -23.20
CA PHE A 243 5.04 -18.64 -24.04
C PHE A 243 5.36 -18.83 -25.53
N ILE A 244 6.58 -18.53 -25.98
CA ILE A 244 6.98 -18.62 -27.41
C ILE A 244 7.98 -19.77 -27.66
N LEU A 245 8.53 -20.35 -26.59
CA LEU A 245 9.41 -21.53 -26.67
C LEU A 245 8.68 -22.79 -27.16
N PHE A 246 7.35 -22.87 -27.04
CA PHE A 246 6.56 -24.06 -27.37
C PHE A 246 5.71 -23.84 -28.65
N PRO A 247 5.75 -24.75 -29.65
CA PRO A 247 4.92 -24.61 -30.84
C PRO A 247 3.42 -24.82 -30.54
N PRO A 248 2.48 -24.19 -31.28
CA PRO A 248 1.10 -23.94 -30.80
C PRO A 248 0.14 -25.15 -30.78
N ASN A 249 0.63 -26.38 -30.88
CA ASN A 249 -0.19 -27.56 -31.18
C ASN A 249 -0.04 -28.67 -30.14
N PHE A 250 -0.87 -28.66 -29.08
CA PHE A 250 -1.50 -29.90 -28.60
C PHE A 250 -2.75 -29.61 -27.74
N LYS A 251 -3.80 -30.41 -27.92
CA LYS A 251 -5.03 -30.35 -27.11
C LYS A 251 -4.95 -31.37 -25.96
N SER A 252 -5.33 -30.98 -24.75
CA SER A 252 -5.60 -31.91 -23.65
C SER A 252 -7.08 -31.93 -23.28
N HIS A 253 -7.60 -33.13 -23.04
CA HIS A 253 -9.00 -33.37 -22.67
C HIS A 253 -9.22 -33.38 -21.15
N HIS A 254 -10.50 -33.20 -20.78
CA HIS A 254 -11.11 -33.47 -19.46
C HIS A 254 -10.77 -32.52 -18.30
N CYS A 255 -11.79 -31.74 -17.91
CA CYS A 255 -12.29 -31.71 -16.53
C CYS A 255 -13.79 -31.37 -16.52
N TYR A 256 -14.62 -32.31 -16.06
CA TYR A 256 -16.01 -32.07 -15.67
C TYR A 256 -16.06 -32.15 -14.15
N SER A 257 -16.38 -31.06 -13.46
CA SER A 257 -16.71 -31.10 -12.02
C SER A 257 -17.58 -29.91 -11.60
N ASN A 258 -18.72 -30.23 -11.01
CA ASN A 258 -19.77 -29.33 -10.53
C ASN A 258 -19.27 -28.06 -9.82
N THR A 259 -19.45 -26.90 -10.46
CA THR A 259 -19.58 -25.59 -9.79
C THR A 259 -21.02 -25.09 -9.93
N PRO A 260 -21.60 -24.45 -8.89
CA PRO A 260 -22.92 -23.84 -9.00
C PRO A 260 -22.90 -22.68 -10.03
N LEU A 261 -24.05 -22.42 -10.66
CA LEU A 261 -24.24 -21.38 -11.67
C LEU A 261 -24.07 -19.96 -11.08
N VAL A 262 -22.83 -19.50 -10.93
CA VAL A 262 -22.55 -18.07 -10.76
C VAL A 262 -22.76 -17.42 -12.12
N LEU A 263 -23.88 -16.71 -12.29
CA LEU A 263 -24.17 -15.95 -13.51
C LEU A 263 -23.09 -14.87 -13.68
N ILE A 264 -22.43 -14.86 -14.84
CA ILE A 264 -21.26 -14.01 -15.08
C ILE A 264 -21.72 -12.56 -15.34
N LEU A 265 -21.65 -11.76 -14.28
CA LEU A 265 -21.91 -10.32 -14.29
C LEU A 265 -20.83 -9.58 -15.11
N LEU A 266 -21.09 -9.29 -16.39
CA LEU A 266 -20.15 -8.58 -17.27
C LEU A 266 -20.32 -7.04 -17.29
N VAL A 267 -21.19 -6.48 -16.44
CA VAL A 267 -21.50 -5.04 -16.42
C VAL A 267 -20.81 -4.32 -15.26
N PRO A 268 -20.47 -3.03 -15.42
CA PRO A 268 -20.02 -2.19 -14.30
C PRO A 268 -20.99 -2.23 -13.12
N PHE A 269 -20.44 -2.29 -11.91
CA PHE A 269 -21.20 -2.56 -10.69
C PHE A 269 -20.96 -1.49 -9.63
N ILE A 270 -22.03 -0.92 -9.06
CA ILE A 270 -22.01 0.04 -7.95
C ILE A 270 -22.56 -0.69 -6.72
N GLY A 271 -21.67 -1.27 -5.91
CA GLY A 271 -22.01 -2.03 -4.70
C GLY A 271 -21.70 -1.24 -3.45
N LEU A 272 -22.74 -0.87 -2.69
CA LEU A 272 -22.60 -0.01 -1.52
C LEU A 272 -23.40 -0.55 -0.33
N VAL A 273 -22.88 -0.32 0.87
CA VAL A 273 -23.52 -0.71 2.12
C VAL A 273 -23.65 0.53 3.02
N MET A 274 -24.87 0.80 3.48
CA MET A 274 -25.29 1.97 4.24
C MET A 274 -25.06 1.80 5.73
N GLY A 275 -24.95 2.94 6.42
CA GLY A 275 -24.68 3.03 7.85
C GLY A 275 -23.19 2.98 8.18
N ASP A 276 -22.83 3.34 9.42
CA ASP A 276 -21.43 3.51 9.84
C ASP A 276 -20.61 2.22 9.73
N ARG A 277 -21.25 1.06 9.94
CA ARG A 277 -20.68 -0.28 9.73
C ARG A 277 -20.39 -0.58 8.26
N GLY A 278 -21.16 0.02 7.35
CA GLY A 278 -21.02 -0.08 5.91
C GLY A 278 -19.96 0.85 5.31
N LEU A 279 -19.38 1.78 6.08
CA LEU A 279 -18.43 2.80 5.61
C LEU A 279 -17.29 2.21 4.75
N ILE A 280 -16.73 1.06 5.14
CA ILE A 280 -15.65 0.42 4.40
C ILE A 280 -16.05 0.01 2.97
N SER A 281 -17.34 -0.19 2.67
CA SER A 281 -17.82 -0.43 1.30
C SER A 281 -17.53 0.75 0.38
N ARG A 282 -17.69 1.98 0.90
CA ARG A 282 -17.57 3.24 0.16
C ARG A 282 -16.11 3.63 -0.11
N ILE A 283 -15.16 3.02 0.61
CA ILE A 283 -13.72 3.26 0.50
C ILE A 283 -13.07 2.10 -0.29
N LEU A 284 -13.29 0.85 0.15
CA LEU A 284 -12.60 -0.30 -0.43
C LEU A 284 -13.24 -0.81 -1.73
N CYS A 285 -14.36 -0.23 -2.19
CA CYS A 285 -14.84 -0.44 -3.56
C CYS A 285 -13.77 -0.14 -4.62
N ALA A 286 -12.85 0.80 -4.37
CA ALA A 286 -11.70 1.06 -5.25
C ALA A 286 -10.73 -0.14 -5.38
N LYS A 287 -10.60 -0.94 -4.33
CA LYS A 287 -9.83 -2.19 -4.33
C LYS A 287 -10.63 -3.35 -4.92
N PHE A 288 -11.90 -3.49 -4.54
CA PHE A 288 -12.77 -4.61 -4.90
C PHE A 288 -13.60 -4.39 -6.18
N GLY A 289 -13.25 -3.39 -6.98
CA GLY A 289 -13.74 -3.26 -8.36
C GLY A 289 -15.08 -2.57 -8.55
N GLY A 290 -15.55 -1.77 -7.59
CA GLY A 290 -16.75 -0.96 -7.74
C GLY A 290 -16.55 0.19 -8.75
N TYR A 291 -17.54 0.42 -9.61
CA TYR A 291 -17.49 1.44 -10.66
C TYR A 291 -17.48 2.87 -10.09
N LEU A 292 -18.23 3.11 -9.02
CA LEU A 292 -18.48 4.44 -8.47
C LEU A 292 -18.75 4.37 -6.96
N THR A 293 -18.31 5.39 -6.23
CA THR A 293 -18.67 5.66 -4.83
C THR A 293 -19.24 7.07 -4.68
N PHE A 294 -19.90 7.35 -3.56
CA PHE A 294 -20.50 8.66 -3.28
C PHE A 294 -19.79 9.35 -2.11
N GLY A 295 -19.42 10.62 -2.30
CA GLY A 295 -18.86 11.48 -1.27
C GLY A 295 -19.60 12.81 -1.17
N THR A 296 -19.91 13.28 0.03
CA THR A 296 -20.70 14.51 0.22
C THR A 296 -19.86 15.77 0.11
N LEU A 297 -20.49 16.88 -0.26
CA LEU A 297 -19.86 18.21 -0.29
C LEU A 297 -19.49 18.71 1.11
N GLU A 298 -20.33 18.39 2.10
CA GLU A 298 -20.19 18.80 3.50
C GLU A 298 -20.58 17.66 4.45
N SER A 299 -20.07 17.72 5.68
CA SER A 299 -20.47 16.78 6.73
C SER A 299 -21.92 17.02 7.14
N GLY A 300 -22.70 15.95 7.34
CA GLY A 300 -24.11 16.02 7.73
C GLY A 300 -25.11 16.17 6.58
N VAL A 301 -24.67 16.66 5.41
CA VAL A 301 -25.51 16.75 4.19
C VAL A 301 -25.37 15.45 3.38
N VAL A 302 -26.02 14.38 3.86
CA VAL A 302 -25.91 13.01 3.32
C VAL A 302 -27.15 12.62 2.50
N SER A 303 -26.97 11.99 1.34
CA SER A 303 -28.06 11.38 0.55
C SER A 303 -28.36 9.94 0.96
N ALA A 304 -27.44 9.30 1.69
CA ALA A 304 -27.60 7.98 2.31
C ALA A 304 -26.73 7.83 3.57
N PRO A 305 -27.15 7.06 4.59
CA PRO A 305 -26.38 6.88 5.83
C PRO A 305 -24.96 6.34 5.60
N GLY A 306 -24.00 6.84 6.39
CA GLY A 306 -22.59 6.42 6.36
C GLY A 306 -21.78 6.92 5.15
N GLN A 307 -22.22 7.96 4.43
CA GLN A 307 -21.42 8.60 3.38
C GLN A 307 -20.27 9.45 3.98
N PRO A 308 -19.01 9.25 3.56
CA PRO A 308 -17.92 10.17 3.86
C PRO A 308 -18.00 11.45 3.01
N THR A 309 -17.23 12.49 3.37
CA THR A 309 -17.11 13.67 2.49
C THR A 309 -16.17 13.40 1.31
N LEU A 310 -16.28 14.19 0.23
CA LEU A 310 -15.31 14.20 -0.88
C LEU A 310 -13.87 14.43 -0.36
N LYS A 311 -13.73 15.35 0.60
CA LYS A 311 -12.45 15.69 1.24
C LYS A 311 -11.85 14.47 1.94
N ASP A 312 -12.65 13.69 2.65
CA ASP A 312 -12.18 12.50 3.34
C ASP A 312 -11.80 11.39 2.34
N LEU A 313 -12.61 11.13 1.32
CA LEU A 313 -12.26 10.17 0.27
C LEU A 313 -10.93 10.51 -0.40
N LEU A 314 -10.73 11.77 -0.80
CA LEU A 314 -9.54 12.20 -1.53
C LEU A 314 -8.29 12.36 -0.66
N HIS A 315 -8.43 12.84 0.59
CA HIS A 315 -7.30 13.28 1.41
C HIS A 315 -7.14 12.55 2.75
N LEU A 316 -8.20 11.95 3.30
CA LEU A 316 -8.10 11.12 4.52
C LEU A 316 -7.81 9.67 4.15
N TYR A 317 -8.48 9.11 3.14
CA TYR A 317 -8.33 7.72 2.69
C TYR A 317 -7.48 7.57 1.42
N ASN A 318 -7.02 8.67 0.83
CA ASN A 318 -6.22 8.69 -0.39
C ASN A 318 -6.80 7.84 -1.53
N LEU A 319 -8.13 7.86 -1.75
CA LEU A 319 -8.86 6.89 -2.59
C LEU A 319 -8.26 6.70 -3.99
N ARG A 320 -7.67 7.75 -4.58
CA ARG A 320 -6.99 7.71 -5.90
C ARG A 320 -5.74 6.82 -5.94
N GLN A 321 -5.18 6.46 -4.78
CA GLN A 321 -4.04 5.54 -4.63
C GLN A 321 -4.49 4.12 -4.27
N VAL A 322 -5.77 3.90 -3.96
CA VAL A 322 -6.33 2.58 -3.63
C VAL A 322 -6.61 1.82 -4.92
N GLY A 323 -6.01 0.64 -5.06
CA GLY A 323 -6.23 -0.28 -6.16
C GLY A 323 -6.27 -1.74 -5.71
N PRO A 324 -6.33 -2.70 -6.65
CA PRO A 324 -6.50 -4.12 -6.35
C PRO A 324 -5.44 -4.70 -5.41
N ASP A 325 -4.18 -4.25 -5.50
CA ASP A 325 -3.06 -4.76 -4.69
C ASP A 325 -2.89 -4.04 -3.33
N THR A 326 -3.59 -2.92 -3.11
CA THR A 326 -3.45 -2.12 -1.88
C THR A 326 -3.80 -2.94 -0.64
N LYS A 327 -2.93 -2.91 0.37
CA LYS A 327 -3.14 -3.61 1.64
C LYS A 327 -4.06 -2.82 2.56
N VAL A 328 -5.00 -3.51 3.19
CA VAL A 328 -5.99 -2.92 4.09
C VAL A 328 -5.52 -3.07 5.54
N PHE A 329 -5.52 -1.94 6.23
CA PHE A 329 -5.28 -1.79 7.66
C PHE A 329 -6.48 -1.10 8.30
N GLY A 330 -6.63 -1.18 9.62
CA GLY A 330 -7.68 -0.38 10.27
C GLY A 330 -7.71 -0.38 11.79
N ILE A 331 -8.47 0.55 12.35
CA ILE A 331 -8.72 0.67 13.78
C ILE A 331 -10.03 -0.06 14.13
N ILE A 332 -9.92 -1.13 14.90
CA ILE A 332 -11.03 -1.93 15.46
C ILE A 332 -11.49 -1.30 16.77
N GLY A 333 -12.76 -0.93 16.87
CA GLY A 333 -13.34 -0.40 18.10
C GLY A 333 -14.86 -0.22 18.07
N LYS A 334 -15.45 0.09 19.23
CA LYS A 334 -16.87 0.46 19.37
C LYS A 334 -17.07 1.37 20.60
N PRO A 335 -17.30 2.69 20.44
CA PRO A 335 -17.30 3.46 19.19
C PRO A 335 -15.88 3.61 18.59
N VAL A 336 -15.78 4.04 17.32
CA VAL A 336 -14.49 4.13 16.62
C VAL A 336 -14.24 5.43 15.83
N GLY A 337 -15.29 6.12 15.38
CA GLY A 337 -15.16 7.30 14.49
C GLY A 337 -14.47 8.53 15.08
N HIS A 338 -14.15 8.53 16.37
CA HIS A 338 -13.35 9.58 17.02
C HIS A 338 -11.83 9.34 16.87
N SER A 339 -11.41 8.18 16.34
CA SER A 339 -9.98 7.83 16.28
C SER A 339 -9.23 8.66 15.23
N LYS A 340 -8.06 9.17 15.63
CA LYS A 340 -7.12 9.86 14.71
C LYS A 340 -6.19 8.89 13.95
N SER A 341 -6.31 7.58 14.19
CA SER A 341 -5.45 6.57 13.54
C SER A 341 -5.50 6.62 12.01
N PRO A 342 -6.67 6.68 11.33
CA PRO A 342 -6.69 6.76 9.86
C PRO A 342 -5.98 8.00 9.32
N THR A 343 -6.12 9.16 9.98
CA THR A 343 -5.42 10.40 9.60
C THR A 343 -3.91 10.24 9.67
N LEU A 344 -3.41 9.64 10.75
CA LEU A 344 -1.98 9.44 10.97
C LEU A 344 -1.39 8.41 9.99
N PHE A 345 -2.02 7.23 9.89
CA PHE A 345 -1.51 6.12 9.11
C PHE A 345 -1.61 6.33 7.59
N ASN A 346 -2.70 6.92 7.08
CA ASN A 346 -2.81 7.19 5.63
C ASN A 346 -1.83 8.26 5.16
N GLU A 347 -1.57 9.29 5.96
CA GLU A 347 -0.55 10.28 5.61
C GLU A 347 0.86 9.67 5.70
N ALA A 348 1.12 8.79 6.66
CA ALA A 348 2.38 8.05 6.75
C ALA A 348 2.59 7.09 5.56
N PHE A 349 1.59 6.28 5.20
CA PHE A 349 1.65 5.39 4.02
C PHE A 349 1.93 6.18 2.74
N LYS A 350 1.18 7.25 2.50
CA LYS A 350 1.34 8.15 1.35
C LYS A 350 2.71 8.84 1.33
N SER A 351 3.19 9.35 2.47
CA SER A 351 4.50 10.00 2.58
C SER A 351 5.67 9.07 2.27
N LEU A 352 5.53 7.78 2.59
CA LEU A 352 6.59 6.79 2.44
C LEU A 352 6.47 5.93 1.16
N GLY A 353 5.44 6.16 0.34
CA GLY A 353 5.17 5.40 -0.87
C GLY A 353 4.75 3.95 -0.61
N ILE A 354 4.10 3.69 0.52
CA ILE A 354 3.64 2.35 0.93
C ILE A 354 2.22 2.14 0.40
N ASN A 355 1.99 1.05 -0.33
CA ASN A 355 0.68 0.71 -0.92
C ASN A 355 -0.29 0.14 0.13
N GLY A 356 -0.69 0.99 1.09
CA GLY A 356 -1.60 0.65 2.18
C GLY A 356 -2.70 1.70 2.36
N VAL A 357 -3.89 1.25 2.78
CA VAL A 357 -5.01 2.10 3.19
C VAL A 357 -5.48 1.70 4.58
N TYR A 358 -5.67 2.69 5.44
CA TYR A 358 -6.08 2.56 6.83
C TYR A 358 -7.51 3.07 7.02
N VAL A 359 -8.41 2.24 7.54
CA VAL A 359 -9.85 2.58 7.67
C VAL A 359 -10.38 2.45 9.10
N PHE A 360 -11.56 3.02 9.35
CA PHE A 360 -12.32 2.74 10.58
C PHE A 360 -13.03 1.39 10.47
N LEU A 361 -12.96 0.59 11.54
CA LEU A 361 -13.62 -0.72 11.65
C LEU A 361 -14.52 -0.70 12.88
N LEU A 362 -15.80 -0.39 12.67
CA LEU A 362 -16.82 -0.43 13.72
C LEU A 362 -17.25 -1.89 13.93
N VAL A 363 -16.60 -2.55 14.89
CA VAL A 363 -16.73 -4.00 15.13
C VAL A 363 -17.61 -4.26 16.34
N ASP A 364 -18.62 -5.11 16.19
CA ASP A 364 -19.45 -5.62 17.29
C ASP A 364 -18.87 -6.92 17.88
N ASP A 365 -18.57 -7.90 17.03
CA ASP A 365 -17.92 -9.18 17.38
C ASP A 365 -16.55 -9.28 16.71
N LEU A 366 -15.49 -9.40 17.52
CA LEU A 366 -14.11 -9.45 17.05
C LEU A 366 -13.77 -10.76 16.32
N ALA A 367 -14.23 -11.90 16.83
CA ALA A 367 -13.91 -13.21 16.27
C ALA A 367 -14.61 -13.40 14.91
N LYS A 368 -15.87 -12.97 14.81
CA LYS A 368 -16.62 -12.94 13.56
C LYS A 368 -16.00 -11.98 12.54
N PHE A 369 -15.52 -10.81 12.98
CA PHE A 369 -14.79 -9.89 12.11
C PHE A 369 -13.49 -10.50 11.56
N LEU A 370 -12.62 -11.02 12.44
CA LEU A 370 -11.30 -11.55 12.04
C LEU A 370 -11.39 -12.80 11.16
N SER A 371 -12.43 -13.62 11.35
CA SER A 371 -12.72 -14.79 10.51
C SER A 371 -13.34 -14.44 9.16
N THR A 372 -14.18 -13.39 9.10
CA THR A 372 -14.74 -12.91 7.82
C THR A 372 -13.69 -12.19 6.97
N TYR A 373 -12.82 -11.39 7.59
CA TYR A 373 -11.75 -10.64 6.92
C TYR A 373 -10.40 -11.39 7.05
N SER A 374 -10.43 -12.68 6.73
CA SER A 374 -9.33 -13.64 6.85
C SER A 374 -8.24 -13.52 5.77
N SER A 375 -8.51 -12.83 4.66
CA SER A 375 -7.64 -12.85 3.48
C SER A 375 -6.36 -12.01 3.63
N THR A 376 -5.38 -12.31 2.77
CA THR A 376 -4.08 -11.60 2.64
C THR A 376 -4.20 -10.14 2.18
N ASP A 377 -5.42 -9.65 1.97
CA ASP A 377 -5.71 -8.24 1.75
C ASP A 377 -5.77 -7.43 3.05
N PHE A 378 -6.13 -8.07 4.17
CA PHE A 378 -6.26 -7.43 5.48
C PHE A 378 -5.06 -7.80 6.36
N VAL A 379 -4.10 -6.88 6.48
CA VAL A 379 -2.73 -7.17 6.94
C VAL A 379 -2.48 -6.76 8.39
N GLY A 380 -3.11 -5.70 8.89
CA GLY A 380 -2.86 -5.25 10.26
C GLY A 380 -3.98 -4.40 10.85
N PHE A 381 -4.21 -4.57 12.16
CA PHE A 381 -5.29 -3.91 12.87
C PHE A 381 -4.82 -3.32 14.19
N SER A 382 -5.08 -2.03 14.42
CA SER A 382 -5.00 -1.49 15.78
C SER A 382 -6.31 -1.82 16.50
N VAL A 383 -6.25 -2.15 17.78
CA VAL A 383 -7.40 -2.57 18.59
C VAL A 383 -7.58 -1.61 19.76
N THR A 384 -8.76 -1.01 19.85
CA THR A 384 -9.16 -0.13 20.96
C THR A 384 -10.37 -0.69 21.72
N ILE A 385 -10.95 0.10 22.61
CA ILE A 385 -12.10 -0.26 23.45
C ILE A 385 -13.27 -0.77 22.58
N PRO A 386 -13.95 -1.87 22.97
CA PRO A 386 -13.72 -2.73 24.14
C PRO A 386 -12.80 -3.95 23.86
N HIS A 387 -12.25 -4.07 22.65
CA HIS A 387 -11.80 -5.34 22.06
C HIS A 387 -10.40 -5.83 22.48
N LYS A 388 -9.61 -5.00 23.17
CA LYS A 388 -8.20 -5.31 23.50
C LYS A 388 -7.99 -6.63 24.27
N GLU A 389 -8.93 -7.01 25.13
CA GLU A 389 -8.82 -8.25 25.93
C GLU A 389 -9.25 -9.48 25.10
N ALA A 390 -10.34 -9.36 24.34
CA ALA A 390 -10.78 -10.40 23.40
C ALA A 390 -9.75 -10.68 22.29
N ALA A 391 -8.97 -9.66 21.89
CA ALA A 391 -7.91 -9.82 20.91
C ALA A 391 -6.81 -10.81 21.35
N VAL A 392 -6.58 -10.98 22.65
CA VAL A 392 -5.63 -11.99 23.18
C VAL A 392 -6.08 -13.41 22.81
N THR A 393 -7.38 -13.70 22.88
CA THR A 393 -7.93 -15.02 22.57
C THR A 393 -8.19 -15.24 21.08
N CYS A 394 -8.18 -14.18 20.27
CA CYS A 394 -8.41 -14.25 18.82
C CYS A 394 -7.13 -14.31 17.98
N CYS A 395 -5.95 -14.15 18.59
CA CYS A 395 -4.67 -14.30 17.90
C CYS A 395 -4.13 -15.73 18.05
N ASP A 396 -3.58 -16.29 16.96
CA ASP A 396 -2.93 -17.60 16.98
C ASP A 396 -1.65 -17.60 17.81
N GLU A 397 -0.92 -16.47 17.78
CA GLU A 397 0.30 -16.23 18.52
C GLU A 397 0.20 -14.87 19.23
N VAL A 398 0.69 -14.77 20.47
CA VAL A 398 0.66 -13.52 21.26
C VAL A 398 2.06 -13.26 21.81
N ASP A 399 2.55 -12.05 21.59
CA ASP A 399 3.83 -11.58 22.09
C ASP A 399 3.94 -11.76 23.63
N PRO A 400 5.11 -12.15 24.17
CA PRO A 400 5.25 -12.41 25.61
C PRO A 400 4.83 -11.23 26.51
N VAL A 401 5.08 -9.98 26.09
CA VAL A 401 4.68 -8.78 26.83
C VAL A 401 3.17 -8.58 26.72
N ALA A 402 2.59 -8.69 25.52
CA ALA A 402 1.14 -8.59 25.33
C ALA A 402 0.36 -9.67 26.10
N LYS A 403 0.93 -10.89 26.19
CA LYS A 403 0.39 -12.01 26.96
C LYS A 403 0.46 -11.76 28.47
N SER A 404 1.58 -11.19 28.96
CA SER A 404 1.76 -10.81 30.38
C SER A 404 0.84 -9.66 30.80
N ILE A 405 0.59 -8.70 29.90
CA ILE A 405 -0.41 -7.63 30.08
C ILE A 405 -1.83 -8.19 30.06
N GLY A 406 -2.09 -9.26 29.30
CA GLY A 406 -3.44 -9.78 29.06
C GLY A 406 -4.31 -8.83 28.23
N ALA A 407 -3.69 -8.10 27.29
CA ALA A 407 -4.37 -7.23 26.33
C ALA A 407 -3.51 -7.01 25.07
N VAL A 408 -4.13 -7.05 23.89
CA VAL A 408 -3.53 -6.81 22.57
C VAL A 408 -4.10 -5.51 21.99
N ASN A 409 -3.24 -4.61 21.51
CA ASN A 409 -3.66 -3.37 20.82
C ASN A 409 -3.25 -3.33 19.34
N CYS A 410 -2.48 -4.31 18.87
CA CYS A 410 -1.94 -4.37 17.53
C CYS A 410 -1.96 -5.84 17.07
N ILE A 411 -2.67 -6.12 15.98
CA ILE A 411 -2.73 -7.45 15.37
C ILE A 411 -2.04 -7.36 14.00
N ILE A 412 -1.14 -8.29 13.72
CA ILE A 412 -0.49 -8.46 12.41
C ILE A 412 -0.93 -9.80 11.82
N ARG A 413 -1.40 -9.81 10.56
CA ARG A 413 -1.57 -11.04 9.78
C ARG A 413 -0.27 -11.35 9.04
N ARG A 414 0.35 -12.47 9.36
CA ARG A 414 1.53 -12.97 8.63
C ARG A 414 1.16 -13.55 7.26
N PRO A 415 2.12 -13.75 6.34
CA PRO A 415 1.91 -14.44 5.06
C PRO A 415 1.39 -15.88 5.19
N ASP A 416 1.63 -16.57 6.31
CA ASP A 416 1.06 -17.90 6.61
C ASP A 416 -0.42 -17.84 7.05
N GLY A 417 -1.02 -16.65 7.04
CA GLY A 417 -2.42 -16.39 7.38
C GLY A 417 -2.69 -16.15 8.87
N LYS A 418 -1.74 -16.52 9.74
CA LYS A 418 -1.89 -16.42 11.21
C LYS A 418 -1.89 -14.99 11.72
N LEU A 419 -2.59 -14.78 12.82
CA LEU A 419 -2.70 -13.52 13.55
C LEU A 419 -1.73 -13.51 14.73
N ILE A 420 -0.84 -12.51 14.77
CA ILE A 420 0.04 -12.24 15.92
C ILE A 420 -0.45 -10.99 16.67
N GLY A 421 -0.69 -11.14 17.97
CA GLY A 421 -1.07 -10.05 18.86
C GLY A 421 0.11 -9.41 19.61
N TYR A 422 0.22 -8.09 19.54
CA TYR A 422 1.20 -7.26 20.23
C TYR A 422 0.52 -6.19 21.11
N ASN A 423 1.29 -5.58 22.02
CA ASN A 423 0.86 -4.43 22.81
C ASN A 423 1.90 -3.30 22.70
N THR A 424 1.48 -2.14 22.21
CA THR A 424 2.28 -0.91 22.12
C THR A 424 1.77 0.20 23.04
N ASP A 425 0.66 -0.02 23.76
CA ASP A 425 0.08 0.97 24.68
C ASP A 425 1.03 1.27 25.85
N TYR A 426 1.64 0.22 26.44
CA TYR A 426 2.49 0.37 27.63
C TYR A 426 3.72 1.23 27.35
N VAL A 427 4.43 0.99 26.24
CA VAL A 427 5.65 1.73 25.89
C VAL A 427 5.33 3.18 25.56
N GLY A 428 4.25 3.44 24.79
CA GLY A 428 3.82 4.80 24.47
C GLY A 428 3.44 5.62 25.71
N ALA A 429 2.70 5.02 26.66
CA ALA A 429 2.29 5.71 27.88
C ALA A 429 3.45 5.94 28.86
N ILE A 430 4.25 4.91 29.13
CA ILE A 430 5.34 4.99 30.12
C ILE A 430 6.44 5.94 29.67
N SER A 431 6.82 5.93 28.38
CA SER A 431 7.79 6.92 27.85
C SER A 431 7.28 8.35 28.01
N ALA A 432 6.01 8.64 27.64
CA ALA A 432 5.44 9.97 27.79
C ALA A 432 5.41 10.46 29.25
N ILE A 433 5.14 9.55 30.21
CA ILE A 433 5.17 9.87 31.65
C ILE A 433 6.61 10.08 32.15
N GLU A 434 7.56 9.22 31.76
CA GLU A 434 8.97 9.42 32.13
C GLU A 434 9.51 10.76 31.60
N ASP A 435 9.18 11.13 30.36
CA ASP A 435 9.61 12.40 29.76
C ASP A 435 8.99 13.61 30.48
N GLY A 436 7.71 13.53 30.86
CA GLY A 436 7.05 14.55 31.69
C GLY A 436 7.70 14.75 33.07
N LEU A 437 8.23 13.68 33.68
CA LEU A 437 9.01 13.78 34.93
C LEU A 437 10.40 14.39 34.69
N ARG A 438 11.09 13.97 33.63
CA ARG A 438 12.44 14.45 33.28
C ARG A 438 12.43 15.96 32.96
N ALA A 439 11.40 16.46 32.29
CA ALA A 439 11.27 17.89 31.96
C ALA A 439 11.27 18.84 33.18
N LYS A 440 10.93 18.34 34.38
CA LYS A 440 10.98 19.11 35.65
C LYS A 440 12.33 18.99 36.38
N GLN A 441 13.20 18.08 35.98
CA GLN A 441 14.50 17.85 36.62
C GLN A 441 15.65 18.33 35.72
N ASN A 442 16.27 19.46 36.06
CA ASN A 442 17.49 19.98 35.42
C ASN A 442 18.75 19.15 35.78
N GLY A 443 18.65 17.81 35.73
CA GLY A 443 19.64 16.86 36.23
C GLY A 443 20.23 15.98 35.12
N SER A 444 21.53 15.71 35.22
CA SER A 444 22.26 14.79 34.34
C SER A 444 21.69 13.36 34.41
N GLY A 445 21.75 12.64 33.29
CA GLY A 445 21.10 11.34 33.11
C GLY A 445 21.54 10.27 34.11
N THR A 446 20.64 9.95 35.05
CA THR A 446 20.71 8.72 35.85
C THR A 446 20.19 7.53 35.04
N VAL A 447 20.79 6.36 35.23
CA VAL A 447 20.43 5.11 34.53
C VAL A 447 19.09 4.52 35.01
N VAL A 448 18.60 4.97 36.17
CA VAL A 448 17.38 4.48 36.82
C VAL A 448 16.15 5.23 36.31
N SER A 449 15.02 4.52 36.15
CA SER A 449 13.74 5.16 35.76
C SER A 449 13.27 6.18 36.80
N PRO A 450 12.73 7.34 36.40
CA PRO A 450 12.13 8.31 37.32
C PRO A 450 10.84 7.79 38.00
N LEU A 451 10.33 6.62 37.59
CA LEU A 451 9.20 5.94 38.22
C LEU A 451 9.61 5.03 39.40
N ALA A 452 10.89 4.66 39.52
CA ALA A 452 11.35 3.70 40.52
C ALA A 452 11.03 4.18 41.95
N GLY A 453 10.35 3.33 42.73
CA GLY A 453 9.94 3.60 44.12
C GLY A 453 8.73 4.52 44.29
N LYS A 454 8.32 5.28 43.27
CA LYS A 454 7.13 6.15 43.34
C LYS A 454 5.83 5.34 43.42
N LEU A 455 4.84 5.89 44.11
CA LEU A 455 3.47 5.39 44.06
C LEU A 455 2.75 5.88 42.79
N PHE A 456 2.23 4.93 42.01
CA PHE A 456 1.62 5.13 40.71
C PHE A 456 0.18 4.61 40.72
N VAL A 457 -0.78 5.54 40.65
CA VAL A 457 -2.21 5.25 40.77
C VAL A 457 -2.83 5.20 39.37
N VAL A 458 -3.23 4.00 38.93
CA VAL A 458 -3.92 3.76 37.66
C VAL A 458 -5.42 3.83 37.88
N ILE A 459 -6.12 4.74 37.19
CA ILE A 459 -7.58 4.73 37.13
C ILE A 459 -8.02 3.89 35.94
N GLY A 460 -8.77 2.82 36.21
CA GLY A 460 -9.33 1.90 35.21
C GLY A 460 -8.57 0.58 35.13
N ALA A 461 -9.32 -0.52 35.09
CA ALA A 461 -8.79 -1.89 34.97
C ALA A 461 -9.15 -2.56 33.62
N GLY A 462 -9.24 -1.77 32.54
CA GLY A 462 -9.39 -2.25 31.16
C GLY A 462 -8.04 -2.48 30.47
N GLY A 463 -8.03 -2.84 29.19
CA GLY A 463 -6.78 -3.15 28.45
C GLY A 463 -5.69 -2.05 28.48
N ALA A 464 -6.06 -0.77 28.48
CA ALA A 464 -5.11 0.33 28.65
C ALA A 464 -4.57 0.42 30.10
N GLY A 465 -5.43 0.25 31.10
CA GLY A 465 -5.06 0.17 32.52
C GLY A 465 -4.12 -1.00 32.81
N LYS A 466 -4.40 -2.18 32.23
CA LYS A 466 -3.51 -3.35 32.26
C LYS A 466 -2.12 -3.02 31.71
N ALA A 467 -2.06 -2.34 30.57
CA ALA A 467 -0.81 -1.95 29.92
C ALA A 467 0.00 -0.94 30.75
N LEU A 468 -0.63 0.10 31.31
CA LEU A 468 0.05 1.07 32.18
C LEU A 468 0.48 0.46 33.52
N ALA A 469 -0.36 -0.37 34.14
CA ALA A 469 -0.03 -1.06 35.40
C ALA A 469 1.20 -1.96 35.25
N TYR A 470 1.24 -2.77 34.19
CA TYR A 470 2.40 -3.57 33.82
C TYR A 470 3.63 -2.68 33.57
N GLY A 471 3.49 -1.67 32.72
CA GLY A 471 4.60 -0.78 32.37
C GLY A 471 5.19 -0.01 33.56
N ALA A 472 4.36 0.42 34.51
CA ALA A 472 4.80 1.09 35.73
C ALA A 472 5.55 0.12 36.67
N LYS A 473 5.05 -1.11 36.83
CA LYS A 473 5.71 -2.19 37.59
C LYS A 473 7.10 -2.50 37.03
N GLU A 474 7.23 -2.68 35.72
CA GLU A 474 8.52 -2.99 35.06
C GLU A 474 9.54 -1.86 35.20
N LYS A 475 9.10 -0.64 35.53
CA LYS A 475 9.96 0.51 35.86
C LYS A 475 10.23 0.67 37.36
N GLY A 476 9.74 -0.26 38.19
CA GLY A 476 9.97 -0.29 39.63
C GLY A 476 9.03 0.60 40.46
N ALA A 477 7.90 1.04 39.91
CA ALA A 477 6.89 1.78 40.67
C ALA A 477 6.08 0.85 41.60
N ARG A 478 5.60 1.38 42.72
CA ARG A 478 4.52 0.75 43.49
C ARG A 478 3.21 1.13 42.82
N VAL A 479 2.39 0.15 42.44
CA VAL A 479 1.19 0.41 41.61
C VAL A 479 -0.08 0.18 42.41
N VAL A 480 -1.03 1.11 42.28
CA VAL A 480 -2.38 1.04 42.86
C VAL A 480 -3.38 1.08 41.72
N ILE A 481 -4.36 0.17 41.71
CA ILE A 481 -5.42 0.13 40.70
C ILE A 481 -6.72 0.64 41.31
N ALA A 482 -7.19 1.81 40.86
CA ALA A 482 -8.49 2.36 41.20
C ALA A 482 -9.51 2.04 40.09
N ASN A 483 -10.62 1.35 40.40
CA ASN A 483 -11.63 1.03 39.39
C ASN A 483 -13.06 1.06 39.94
N ARG A 484 -14.04 1.31 39.06
CA ARG A 484 -15.47 1.32 39.42
C ARG A 484 -15.98 -0.06 39.86
N THR A 485 -15.45 -1.12 39.24
CA THR A 485 -15.70 -2.52 39.65
C THR A 485 -14.46 -2.98 40.42
N TYR A 486 -14.59 -3.13 41.74
CA TYR A 486 -13.48 -3.39 42.64
C TYR A 486 -12.77 -4.72 42.33
N GLU A 487 -13.55 -5.75 41.95
CA GLU A 487 -13.06 -7.08 41.60
C GLU A 487 -12.05 -7.01 40.46
N ARG A 488 -12.33 -6.20 39.42
CA ARG A 488 -11.39 -5.98 38.31
C ARG A 488 -10.14 -5.19 38.71
N ALA A 489 -10.22 -4.30 39.71
CA ALA A 489 -9.03 -3.66 40.26
C ALA A 489 -8.17 -4.69 41.00
N ARG A 490 -8.80 -5.54 41.82
CA ARG A 490 -8.16 -6.62 42.57
C ARG A 490 -7.50 -7.65 41.67
N GLU A 491 -8.19 -8.17 40.65
CA GLU A 491 -7.62 -9.12 39.68
C GLU A 491 -6.34 -8.57 39.00
N LEU A 492 -6.34 -7.28 38.65
CA LEU A 492 -5.16 -6.64 38.06
C LEU A 492 -4.06 -6.40 39.11
N ALA A 493 -4.41 -5.93 40.30
CA ALA A 493 -3.49 -5.71 41.41
C ALA A 493 -2.78 -7.01 41.83
N ASP A 494 -3.53 -8.11 42.00
CA ASP A 494 -3.01 -9.44 42.31
C ASP A 494 -2.06 -9.95 41.20
N LEU A 495 -2.39 -9.71 39.92
CA LEU A 495 -1.53 -10.09 38.77
C LEU A 495 -0.20 -9.32 38.73
N ILE A 496 -0.22 -8.02 39.01
CA ILE A 496 0.97 -7.17 38.96
C ILE A 496 1.73 -7.10 40.30
N GLY A 497 1.15 -7.52 41.42
CA GLY A 497 1.74 -7.38 42.75
C GLY A 497 1.63 -5.94 43.28
N GLY A 498 0.50 -5.30 43.06
CA GLY A 498 0.14 -3.97 43.56
C GLY A 498 -1.09 -4.00 44.47
N ASP A 499 -1.62 -2.83 44.79
CA ASP A 499 -2.81 -2.67 45.65
C ASP A 499 -4.08 -2.35 44.84
N ALA A 500 -5.25 -2.69 45.39
CA ALA A 500 -6.55 -2.43 44.77
C ALA A 500 -7.38 -1.43 45.58
N LEU A 501 -7.98 -0.46 44.89
CA LEU A 501 -8.76 0.63 45.46
C LEU A 501 -10.13 0.73 44.77
N ALA A 502 -11.20 0.94 45.53
CA ALA A 502 -12.49 1.28 44.94
C ALA A 502 -12.45 2.74 44.45
N LEU A 503 -13.00 3.02 43.26
CA LEU A 503 -12.93 4.38 42.69
C LEU A 503 -13.53 5.47 43.60
N ALA A 504 -14.50 5.12 44.45
CA ALA A 504 -15.11 6.05 45.41
C ALA A 504 -14.14 6.51 46.53
N ASP A 505 -13.10 5.73 46.83
CA ASP A 505 -12.13 6.03 47.89
C ASP A 505 -10.95 6.87 47.38
N LEU A 506 -10.81 7.03 46.05
CA LEU A 506 -9.68 7.70 45.40
C LEU A 506 -9.49 9.16 45.83
N ASP A 507 -10.59 9.88 46.10
CA ASP A 507 -10.54 11.27 46.58
C ASP A 507 -9.84 11.43 47.94
N ASN A 508 -9.86 10.38 48.77
CA ASN A 508 -9.25 10.36 50.10
C ASN A 508 -7.93 9.57 50.13
N TYR A 509 -7.48 9.03 48.99
CA TYR A 509 -6.29 8.19 48.92
C TYR A 509 -5.03 9.03 48.71
N HIS A 510 -4.31 9.30 49.80
CA HIS A 510 -3.06 10.06 49.80
C HIS A 510 -2.06 9.58 50.87
N PRO A 511 -1.56 8.32 50.78
CA PRO A 511 -0.60 7.79 51.76
C PRO A 511 0.78 8.48 51.72
N GLU A 512 1.10 9.18 50.62
CA GLU A 512 2.32 9.98 50.44
C GLU A 512 2.07 11.15 49.49
N ASP A 513 2.93 12.17 49.54
CA ASP A 513 2.94 13.29 48.58
C ASP A 513 3.78 12.96 47.34
N GLY A 514 3.45 13.60 46.21
CA GLY A 514 4.25 13.51 44.99
C GLY A 514 4.03 12.22 44.18
N MET A 515 2.88 11.57 44.38
CA MET A 515 2.39 10.42 43.62
C MET A 515 2.26 10.71 42.12
N ILE A 516 1.98 9.69 41.31
CA ILE A 516 1.63 9.82 39.89
C ILE A 516 0.21 9.29 39.68
N LEU A 517 -0.65 10.05 39.00
CA LEU A 517 -1.99 9.62 38.60
C LEU A 517 -2.04 9.34 37.10
N ALA A 518 -2.69 8.25 36.70
CA ALA A 518 -2.85 7.88 35.30
C ALA A 518 -4.28 7.43 34.99
N ASN A 519 -5.07 8.30 34.32
CA ASN A 519 -6.40 7.91 33.83
C ASN A 519 -6.28 7.04 32.57
N THR A 520 -6.92 5.87 32.60
CA THR A 520 -7.04 4.95 31.46
C THR A 520 -8.50 4.61 31.12
N THR A 521 -9.45 5.31 31.75
CA THR A 521 -10.87 5.21 31.47
C THR A 521 -11.27 6.12 30.30
N SER A 522 -12.52 6.02 29.85
CA SER A 522 -13.10 6.96 28.87
C SER A 522 -13.77 8.19 29.50
N ILE A 523 -13.57 8.43 30.80
CA ILE A 523 -14.12 9.61 31.50
C ILE A 523 -13.41 10.86 30.99
N GLY A 524 -14.16 11.93 30.71
CA GLY A 524 -13.64 13.15 30.08
C GLY A 524 -13.52 13.10 28.55
N MET A 525 -13.75 11.94 27.92
CA MET A 525 -13.75 11.81 26.45
C MET A 525 -15.02 12.42 25.84
N GLN A 526 -14.87 13.08 24.69
CA GLN A 526 -16.00 13.66 23.95
C GLN A 526 -17.13 12.62 23.70
N PRO A 527 -18.42 12.99 23.85
CA PRO A 527 -18.93 14.34 24.15
C PRO A 527 -18.96 14.71 25.65
N LYS A 528 -18.57 13.81 26.55
CA LYS A 528 -18.65 13.97 28.02
C LYS A 528 -17.45 14.73 28.59
N VAL A 529 -17.20 15.93 28.07
CA VAL A 529 -15.97 16.71 28.37
C VAL A 529 -15.91 17.25 29.80
N ASP A 530 -17.06 17.41 30.46
CA ASP A 530 -17.17 17.94 31.83
C ASP A 530 -17.02 16.86 32.92
N GLU A 531 -16.84 15.59 32.56
CA GLU A 531 -16.62 14.50 33.51
C GLU A 531 -15.13 14.39 33.90
N THR A 532 -14.85 14.16 35.18
CA THR A 532 -13.50 13.89 35.73
C THR A 532 -13.56 12.66 36.64
N PRO A 533 -12.54 11.78 36.66
CA PRO A 533 -12.56 10.57 37.46
C PRO A 533 -12.18 10.77 38.95
N VAL A 534 -11.69 11.96 39.32
CA VAL A 534 -11.30 12.34 40.69
C VAL A 534 -11.55 13.83 40.89
N SER A 535 -11.77 14.27 42.13
CA SER A 535 -11.94 15.68 42.46
C SER A 535 -10.61 16.46 42.43
N LYS A 536 -10.69 17.74 42.04
CA LYS A 536 -9.57 18.68 42.12
C LYS A 536 -8.84 18.71 43.47
N HIS A 537 -9.55 18.47 44.59
CA HIS A 537 -8.96 18.52 45.92
C HIS A 537 -7.89 17.44 46.17
N ALA A 538 -8.00 16.28 45.52
CA ALA A 538 -7.00 15.21 45.61
C ALA A 538 -5.77 15.48 44.75
N LEU A 539 -5.91 16.25 43.66
CA LEU A 539 -4.86 16.44 42.64
C LEU A 539 -3.58 17.10 43.19
N LYS A 540 -3.68 17.90 44.26
CA LYS A 540 -2.53 18.53 44.95
C LYS A 540 -1.50 17.52 45.50
N TYR A 541 -1.89 16.26 45.73
CA TYR A 541 -1.00 15.21 46.25
C TYR A 541 -0.19 14.52 45.13
N TYR A 542 -0.47 14.83 43.86
CA TYR A 542 0.17 14.21 42.70
C TYR A 542 1.21 15.15 42.06
N SER A 543 2.41 14.64 41.83
CA SER A 543 3.48 15.40 41.13
C SER A 543 3.27 15.44 39.61
N LEU A 544 2.60 14.41 39.06
CA LEU A 544 2.25 14.29 37.65
C LEU A 544 0.86 13.63 37.50
N VAL A 545 0.06 14.15 36.57
CA VAL A 545 -1.21 13.58 36.14
C VAL A 545 -1.16 13.31 34.64
N PHE A 546 -1.41 12.05 34.27
CA PHE A 546 -1.54 11.57 32.91
C PHE A 546 -3.00 11.21 32.61
N ASP A 547 -3.44 11.46 31.38
CA ASP A 547 -4.74 11.04 30.88
C ASP A 547 -4.60 10.39 29.50
N ALA A 548 -5.05 9.15 29.35
CA ALA A 548 -5.04 8.43 28.06
C ALA A 548 -6.05 9.02 27.06
N VAL A 549 -7.03 9.81 27.51
CA VAL A 549 -7.95 10.53 26.64
C VAL A 549 -7.20 11.64 25.89
N TYR A 550 -7.36 11.66 24.55
CA TYR A 550 -6.73 12.65 23.66
C TYR A 550 -7.76 13.43 22.80
N THR A 551 -9.05 13.21 23.05
CA THR A 551 -10.20 13.90 22.44
C THR A 551 -11.23 14.26 23.52
N PRO A 552 -11.16 15.48 24.12
CA PRO A 552 -10.28 16.61 23.82
C PRO A 552 -8.80 16.39 24.25
N LYS A 553 -7.88 17.26 23.79
CA LYS A 553 -6.45 17.20 24.18
C LYS A 553 -6.24 17.56 25.66
N MET A 554 -6.94 18.59 26.13
CA MET A 554 -7.04 18.95 27.54
C MET A 554 -8.40 18.49 28.03
N THR A 555 -8.42 17.45 28.85
CA THR A 555 -9.61 17.01 29.58
C THR A 555 -9.78 17.85 30.84
N ARG A 556 -10.98 17.80 31.44
CA ARG A 556 -11.23 18.42 32.74
C ARG A 556 -10.20 17.98 33.80
N LEU A 557 -9.84 16.69 33.82
CA LEU A 557 -8.81 16.14 34.71
C LEU A 557 -7.47 16.86 34.56
N LEU A 558 -6.99 17.03 33.32
CA LEU A 558 -5.71 17.69 33.06
C LEU A 558 -5.75 19.17 33.42
N THR A 559 -6.85 19.88 33.10
CA THR A 559 -7.02 21.29 33.48
C THR A 559 -7.02 21.47 35.01
N GLU A 560 -7.81 20.68 35.74
CA GLU A 560 -7.86 20.74 37.20
C GLU A 560 -6.51 20.34 37.86
N ALA A 561 -5.72 19.48 37.20
CA ALA A 561 -4.39 19.07 37.65
C ALA A 561 -3.32 20.15 37.47
N GLU A 562 -3.31 20.83 36.31
CA GLU A 562 -2.43 21.97 36.04
C GLU A 562 -2.73 23.13 37.01
N GLU A 563 -4.01 23.42 37.23
CA GLU A 563 -4.46 24.39 38.25
C GLU A 563 -4.09 24.01 39.69
N SER A 564 -3.76 22.74 39.93
CA SER A 564 -3.30 22.21 41.22
C SER A 564 -1.77 22.09 41.33
N GLY A 565 -1.02 22.53 40.30
CA GLY A 565 0.45 22.55 40.28
C GLY A 565 1.12 21.24 39.82
N ALA A 566 0.34 20.21 39.47
CA ALA A 566 0.86 18.96 38.95
C ALA A 566 1.41 19.15 37.52
N THR A 567 2.43 18.35 37.14
CA THR A 567 2.79 18.24 35.72
C THR A 567 1.70 17.49 34.97
N VAL A 568 1.27 17.97 33.82
CA VAL A 568 0.27 17.30 32.98
C VAL A 568 0.92 16.60 31.78
N VAL A 569 0.47 15.37 31.49
CA VAL A 569 0.86 14.63 30.28
C VAL A 569 -0.39 14.21 29.51
N THR A 570 -0.55 14.76 28.30
CA THR A 570 -1.75 14.53 27.48
C THR A 570 -1.69 13.18 26.75
N GLY A 571 -2.85 12.56 26.53
CA GLY A 571 -2.96 11.28 25.82
C GLY A 571 -2.49 11.32 24.36
N LEU A 572 -2.25 12.51 23.79
CA LEU A 572 -1.68 12.67 22.46
C LEU A 572 -0.26 12.07 22.36
N GLU A 573 0.55 12.20 23.41
CA GLU A 573 1.91 11.65 23.42
C GLU A 573 1.90 10.12 23.49
N MET A 574 1.02 9.55 24.33
CA MET A 574 0.73 8.11 24.31
C MET A 574 0.25 7.65 22.93
N PHE A 575 -0.71 8.37 22.32
CA PHE A 575 -1.26 8.04 21.00
C PHE A 575 -0.19 8.01 19.91
N LEU A 576 0.74 8.97 19.89
CA LEU A 576 1.86 8.99 18.95
C LEU A 576 2.85 7.86 19.23
N GLY A 577 3.23 7.61 20.49
CA GLY A 577 4.16 6.54 20.88
C GLY A 577 3.64 5.14 20.56
N GLN A 578 2.36 4.85 20.85
CA GLN A 578 1.75 3.56 20.52
C GLN A 578 1.55 3.38 19.01
N ALA A 579 1.31 4.46 18.27
CA ALA A 579 1.14 4.44 16.81
C ALA A 579 2.47 4.23 16.09
N TYR A 580 3.57 4.83 16.58
CA TYR A 580 4.93 4.54 16.12
C TYR A 580 5.21 3.04 16.17
N GLY A 581 5.01 2.41 17.33
CA GLY A 581 5.26 0.98 17.51
C GLY A 581 4.36 0.09 16.65
N GLN A 582 3.11 0.49 16.42
CA GLN A 582 2.22 -0.18 15.47
C GLN A 582 2.71 -0.05 14.03
N PHE A 583 3.12 1.15 13.60
CA PHE A 583 3.57 1.40 12.23
C PHE A 583 4.85 0.64 11.89
N GLU A 584 5.78 0.58 12.84
CA GLU A 584 6.97 -0.27 12.76
C GLU A 584 6.60 -1.73 12.49
N LYS A 585 5.59 -2.26 13.19
CA LYS A 585 5.14 -3.66 13.05
C LYS A 585 4.30 -3.89 11.78
N TYR A 586 3.55 -2.89 11.30
CA TYR A 586 2.83 -2.96 10.02
C TYR A 586 3.76 -2.94 8.80
N THR A 587 4.92 -2.30 8.90
CA THR A 587 5.82 -2.04 7.77
C THR A 587 7.08 -2.89 7.78
N GLY A 588 7.56 -3.31 8.96
CA GLY A 588 8.87 -3.96 9.11
C GLY A 588 10.06 -2.99 9.00
N MET A 589 9.83 -1.67 9.02
CA MET A 589 10.83 -0.65 8.63
C MET A 589 11.21 0.33 9.78
N PRO A 590 11.75 -0.15 10.92
CA PRO A 590 11.91 0.63 12.16
C PRO A 590 12.63 1.97 11.98
N GLU A 591 13.76 2.03 11.28
CA GLU A 591 14.53 3.28 11.13
C GLU A 591 13.79 4.33 10.28
N ILE A 592 13.10 3.91 9.21
CA ILE A 592 12.32 4.83 8.36
C ILE A 592 11.10 5.35 9.12
N VAL A 593 10.42 4.47 9.86
CA VAL A 593 9.32 4.83 10.75
C VAL A 593 9.79 5.80 11.83
N ARG A 594 10.97 5.58 12.43
CA ARG A 594 11.58 6.45 13.44
C ARG A 594 11.91 7.83 12.87
N CYS A 595 12.54 7.92 11.70
CA CYS A 595 12.80 9.22 11.06
C CYS A 595 11.51 10.00 10.81
N TRP A 596 10.49 9.38 10.19
CA TRP A 596 9.23 10.06 9.88
C TRP A 596 8.45 10.49 11.14
N PHE A 597 8.43 9.65 12.19
CA PHE A 597 7.79 9.99 13.45
C PHE A 597 8.58 11.01 14.28
N THR A 598 9.91 11.16 14.12
CA THR A 598 10.72 12.06 14.98
C THR A 598 10.94 13.47 14.42
N ASP A 599 10.95 13.71 13.09
CA ASP A 599 11.08 15.07 12.55
C ASP A 599 9.74 15.85 12.67
N PRO A 600 9.69 17.01 13.35
CA PRO A 600 8.49 17.84 13.38
C PRO A 600 8.02 18.34 12.00
N ARG A 601 8.90 18.36 10.98
CA ARG A 601 8.60 18.85 9.62
C ARG A 601 7.95 17.79 8.72
N SER A 602 8.18 16.50 8.96
CA SER A 602 7.37 15.43 8.34
C SER A 602 5.97 15.33 8.97
N ARG A 603 5.80 15.82 10.20
CA ARG A 603 4.51 15.92 10.90
C ARG A 603 3.69 17.16 10.51
N THR A 604 3.44 17.41 9.22
CA THR A 604 2.50 18.48 8.77
C THR A 604 1.09 18.35 9.35
N VAL A 605 0.74 17.18 9.91
CA VAL A 605 -0.48 16.91 10.69
C VAL A 605 -0.71 17.90 11.86
N SER A 606 0.34 18.57 12.36
CA SER A 606 0.22 19.54 13.47
C SER A 606 -0.56 20.82 13.10
N SER A 607 -0.57 21.25 11.83
CA SER A 607 -1.25 22.49 11.41
C SER A 607 -2.77 22.36 11.31
N ALA A 608 -3.30 21.14 11.26
CA ALA A 608 -4.74 20.87 11.20
C ALA A 608 -5.42 20.83 12.60
N LEU A 609 -4.68 21.11 13.68
CA LEU A 609 -5.12 20.94 15.06
C LEU A 609 -5.13 22.24 15.90
N LEU A 610 -4.78 23.40 15.32
CA LEU A 610 -4.74 24.70 16.02
C LEU A 610 -5.21 25.85 15.11
N PRO A 611 -5.95 26.85 15.62
CA PRO A 611 -6.13 28.14 14.94
C PRO A 611 -4.83 28.96 14.99
N ALA A 612 -4.53 29.70 13.93
CA ALA A 612 -3.24 30.37 13.76
C ALA A 612 -3.06 31.63 14.64
N PRO A 613 -1.90 31.83 15.29
CA PRO A 613 -1.48 33.12 15.82
C PRO A 613 -0.65 33.94 14.81
N ALA A 614 -0.54 35.25 15.06
CA ALA A 614 0.00 36.23 14.12
C ALA A 614 1.54 36.23 14.00
N SER A 615 2.01 36.80 12.88
CA SER A 615 3.41 36.99 12.51
C SER A 615 4.21 37.84 13.50
N PHE A 616 5.46 37.43 13.77
CA PHE A 616 6.46 38.27 14.44
C PHE A 616 7.75 38.31 13.61
N GLN A 617 8.26 39.51 13.34
CA GLN A 617 9.54 39.72 12.62
C GLN A 617 10.72 39.61 13.59
N LEU A 618 11.86 39.12 13.13
CA LEU A 618 13.13 39.23 13.83
C LEU A 618 14.20 39.82 12.91
N ASN A 619 14.81 40.92 13.35
CA ASN A 619 16.00 41.50 12.75
C ASN A 619 17.22 40.63 13.10
N GLY A 620 18.17 40.55 12.17
CA GLY A 620 19.43 39.84 12.41
C GLY A 620 20.57 40.80 12.74
N GLU A 621 21.48 40.33 13.60
CA GLU A 621 22.88 40.77 13.63
C GLU A 621 23.77 39.53 13.68
N GLY A 622 24.92 39.57 12.98
CA GLY A 622 25.85 38.45 12.87
C GLY A 622 27.10 38.63 13.74
N LEU A 623 27.86 37.56 13.95
CA LEU A 623 29.22 37.61 14.51
C LEU A 623 30.06 36.40 14.04
N SER A 624 31.38 36.50 14.20
CA SER A 624 32.38 35.93 13.29
C SER A 624 33.01 34.58 13.70
N LEU A 625 33.65 33.91 12.73
CA LEU A 625 34.38 32.66 12.94
C LEU A 625 35.68 32.84 13.73
N GLY A 626 35.88 32.00 14.75
CA GLY A 626 37.19 31.66 15.33
C GLY A 626 37.64 30.26 14.88
N ARG A 627 38.91 30.10 14.50
CA ARG A 627 39.44 28.89 13.83
C ARG A 627 40.63 28.30 14.60
N THR A 628 40.54 27.07 15.08
CA THR A 628 41.69 26.35 15.69
C THR A 628 41.73 24.87 15.33
N ARG A 629 42.90 24.41 14.86
CA ARG A 629 43.24 23.00 14.58
C ARG A 629 43.96 22.37 15.78
N LYS A 630 43.76 21.07 16.00
CA LYS A 630 44.70 20.07 16.59
C LYS A 630 44.11 18.68 16.23
N ILE A 631 44.62 17.98 15.22
CA ILE A 631 45.75 17.04 15.25
C ILE A 631 45.53 15.90 16.28
N PHE A 632 45.17 14.73 15.75
CA PHE A 632 45.17 13.44 16.43
C PHE A 632 46.56 12.78 16.31
N THR A 633 46.90 11.95 17.30
CA THR A 633 47.95 10.92 17.18
C THR A 633 47.50 9.66 17.90
N VAL A 634 47.43 8.53 17.19
CA VAL A 634 47.21 7.20 17.75
C VAL A 634 48.39 6.32 17.36
N ARG A 635 48.94 5.57 18.32
CA ARG A 635 50.08 4.67 18.11
C ARG A 635 49.60 3.25 17.76
N SER A 636 50.32 2.61 16.85
CA SER A 636 50.16 1.21 16.45
C SER A 636 50.89 0.25 17.41
N MET A 637 50.44 -1.02 17.46
CA MET A 637 51.23 -2.28 17.50
C MET A 637 50.23 -3.46 17.58
N SER A 638 50.14 -4.34 16.56
CA SER A 638 50.95 -5.54 16.26
C SER A 638 50.52 -6.79 17.06
N LEU A 639 49.84 -7.82 16.52
CA LEU A 639 50.19 -8.88 15.52
C LEU A 639 50.89 -10.14 16.08
N LEU A 640 50.70 -11.28 15.37
CA LEU A 640 51.34 -12.63 15.47
C LEU A 640 50.64 -13.67 16.40
N ILE A 641 50.52 -15.00 16.15
CA ILE A 641 50.70 -15.93 14.98
C ILE A 641 50.02 -17.30 15.36
N VAL A 642 49.09 -17.90 14.59
CA VAL A 642 49.20 -19.00 13.57
C VAL A 642 49.03 -20.49 14.02
N SER A 643 48.06 -21.16 13.36
CA SER A 643 47.89 -22.57 12.90
C SER A 643 48.18 -23.85 13.73
N PHE A 644 47.18 -24.75 13.76
CA PHE A 644 47.10 -26.10 13.13
C PHE A 644 45.63 -26.61 13.27
N VAL A 645 44.97 -27.42 12.42
CA VAL A 645 45.34 -28.54 11.53
C VAL A 645 44.51 -28.51 10.23
N VAL A 646 45.07 -29.02 9.12
CA VAL A 646 44.41 -29.23 7.82
C VAL A 646 43.78 -30.63 7.73
N GLY A 647 42.60 -30.76 7.08
CA GLY A 647 42.32 -31.94 6.25
C GLY A 647 40.99 -32.69 6.45
N VAL A 648 39.92 -32.23 5.80
CA VAL A 648 38.88 -33.12 5.23
C VAL A 648 38.54 -32.66 3.81
N VAL A 649 39.05 -33.43 2.85
CA VAL A 649 38.57 -33.70 1.49
C VAL A 649 37.49 -32.78 0.89
N LEU A 650 37.93 -31.95 -0.06
CA LEU A 650 37.32 -31.71 -1.38
C LEU A 650 35.90 -32.28 -1.62
N PHE A 651 34.89 -31.43 -1.46
CA PHE A 651 33.72 -31.44 -2.34
C PHE A 651 33.80 -30.19 -3.24
N PRO A 652 33.59 -30.30 -4.56
CA PRO A 652 33.36 -29.11 -5.38
C PRO A 652 32.02 -28.52 -4.97
N LEU A 653 32.04 -27.32 -4.39
CA LEU A 653 30.86 -26.48 -4.34
C LEU A 653 30.47 -26.17 -5.80
N PRO A 654 29.20 -26.31 -6.20
CA PRO A 654 28.76 -25.82 -7.50
C PRO A 654 28.99 -24.31 -7.55
N THR A 655 29.84 -23.87 -8.47
CA THR A 655 29.94 -22.47 -8.87
C THR A 655 28.63 -22.10 -9.56
N ALA A 656 27.81 -21.24 -8.94
CA ALA A 656 26.76 -20.54 -9.64
C ALA A 656 27.40 -19.43 -10.50
N LEU A 657 26.96 -19.32 -11.74
CA LEU A 657 27.40 -18.30 -12.69
C LEU A 657 26.15 -17.57 -13.18
N CYS A 658 26.19 -16.25 -13.11
CA CYS A 658 25.29 -15.30 -13.77
C CYS A 658 24.98 -15.72 -15.22
N TRP A 659 23.75 -15.42 -15.72
CA TRP A 659 23.24 -15.69 -17.10
C TRP A 659 24.18 -16.60 -17.92
N GLY A 660 23.86 -17.89 -18.05
CA GLY A 660 24.69 -18.83 -18.80
C GLY A 660 25.16 -18.27 -20.13
N LYS A 661 26.42 -18.51 -20.52
CA LYS A 661 27.13 -17.76 -21.59
C LYS A 661 26.32 -17.53 -22.87
N ASP A 662 25.52 -18.52 -23.27
CA ASP A 662 24.61 -18.47 -24.42
C ASP A 662 23.54 -17.38 -24.29
N GLY A 663 23.04 -17.14 -23.08
CA GLY A 663 22.10 -16.09 -22.70
C GLY A 663 22.71 -14.69 -22.79
N HIS A 664 23.83 -14.41 -22.10
CA HIS A 664 24.55 -13.14 -22.27
C HIS A 664 24.91 -12.86 -23.73
N TYR A 665 25.37 -13.89 -24.46
CA TYR A 665 25.61 -13.80 -25.90
C TYR A 665 24.34 -13.45 -26.66
N ALA A 666 23.22 -14.13 -26.41
CA ALA A 666 21.94 -13.85 -27.06
C ALA A 666 21.45 -12.42 -26.81
N VAL A 667 21.47 -11.92 -25.56
CA VAL A 667 20.96 -10.56 -25.30
C VAL A 667 21.82 -9.51 -25.98
N CYS A 668 23.15 -9.62 -25.87
CA CYS A 668 24.06 -8.72 -26.56
C CYS A 668 24.00 -8.83 -28.09
N LYS A 669 23.76 -10.03 -28.64
CA LYS A 669 23.65 -10.22 -30.08
C LYS A 669 22.41 -9.53 -30.63
N ILE A 670 21.28 -9.65 -29.94
CA ILE A 670 20.06 -8.93 -30.30
C ILE A 670 20.28 -7.43 -30.07
N ALA A 671 20.90 -7.00 -28.96
CA ALA A 671 21.13 -5.59 -28.64
C ALA A 671 22.03 -4.89 -29.67
N GLN A 672 23.05 -5.58 -30.17
CA GLN A 672 23.93 -5.08 -31.22
C GLN A 672 23.17 -4.74 -32.52
N ASP A 673 22.07 -5.45 -32.82
CA ASP A 673 21.28 -5.23 -34.04
C ASP A 673 20.34 -3.99 -33.93
N TYR A 674 20.17 -3.42 -32.71
CA TYR A 674 19.42 -2.17 -32.45
C TYR A 674 20.34 -0.95 -32.24
N LEU A 675 21.66 -1.14 -32.28
CA LEU A 675 22.60 -0.03 -32.31
C LEU A 675 22.53 0.70 -33.67
N ASN A 676 22.39 2.02 -33.60
CA ASN A 676 22.55 2.90 -34.76
C ASN A 676 24.01 2.92 -35.29
N GLN A 677 24.19 3.46 -36.49
CA GLN A 677 25.45 3.40 -37.24
C GLN A 677 26.65 4.00 -36.50
N ASP A 678 26.46 5.11 -35.79
CA ASP A 678 27.56 5.78 -35.06
C ASP A 678 28.02 4.93 -33.87
N ALA A 679 27.07 4.31 -33.15
CA ALA A 679 27.38 3.41 -32.04
C ALA A 679 27.99 2.09 -32.51
N VAL A 680 27.50 1.50 -33.60
CA VAL A 680 28.12 0.31 -34.20
C VAL A 680 29.57 0.60 -34.58
N SER A 681 29.87 1.82 -35.04
CA SER A 681 31.23 2.24 -35.37
C SER A 681 32.10 2.39 -34.12
N ALA A 682 31.64 3.12 -33.11
CA ALA A 682 32.36 3.31 -31.85
C ALA A 682 32.57 2.00 -31.06
N VAL A 683 31.57 1.11 -31.03
CA VAL A 683 31.69 -0.23 -30.43
C VAL A 683 32.73 -1.06 -31.15
N LYS A 684 32.75 -1.06 -32.49
CA LYS A 684 33.76 -1.79 -33.28
C LYS A 684 35.18 -1.27 -33.07
N GLU A 685 35.36 0.03 -32.85
CA GLU A 685 36.66 0.63 -32.55
C GLU A 685 37.17 0.27 -31.14
N LEU A 686 36.27 0.07 -30.17
CA LEU A 686 36.60 -0.31 -28.80
C LEU A 686 36.71 -1.81 -28.56
N LEU A 687 36.15 -2.66 -29.42
CA LEU A 687 36.20 -4.12 -29.25
C LEU A 687 37.62 -4.68 -29.54
N PRO A 688 38.07 -5.69 -28.78
CA PRO A 688 39.34 -6.37 -29.08
C PRO A 688 39.24 -7.21 -30.37
N ASP A 689 40.36 -7.43 -31.05
CA ASP A 689 40.43 -8.23 -32.29
C ASP A 689 39.79 -9.63 -32.15
N SER A 690 39.90 -10.22 -30.96
CA SER A 690 39.30 -11.52 -30.62
C SER A 690 37.77 -11.55 -30.75
N ALA A 691 37.10 -10.40 -30.63
CA ALA A 691 35.66 -10.27 -30.77
C ALA A 691 35.17 -10.22 -32.24
N GLN A 692 36.09 -10.05 -33.20
CA GLN A 692 35.79 -9.97 -34.64
C GLN A 692 34.70 -8.92 -35.01
N GLY A 693 34.58 -7.85 -34.21
CA GLY A 693 33.56 -6.80 -34.37
C GLY A 693 32.15 -7.17 -33.87
N HIS A 694 32.00 -8.27 -33.14
CA HIS A 694 30.76 -8.72 -32.51
C HIS A 694 30.77 -8.44 -31.00
N LEU A 695 29.86 -7.59 -30.51
CA LEU A 695 29.76 -7.25 -29.09
C LEU A 695 29.37 -8.48 -28.24
N ALA A 696 28.50 -9.33 -28.78
CA ALA A 696 28.09 -10.58 -28.15
C ALA A 696 29.26 -11.50 -27.77
N ALA A 697 30.37 -11.46 -28.53
CA ALA A 697 31.54 -12.31 -28.29
C ALA A 697 32.32 -11.95 -27.00
N VAL A 698 32.01 -10.82 -26.36
CA VAL A 698 32.66 -10.38 -25.11
C VAL A 698 31.69 -10.19 -23.93
N CYS A 699 30.39 -10.44 -24.10
CA CYS A 699 29.41 -10.11 -23.05
C CYS A 699 29.38 -11.06 -21.83
N SER A 700 29.98 -12.25 -21.90
CA SER A 700 30.22 -13.12 -20.74
C SER A 700 31.63 -12.95 -20.14
N TRP A 701 32.42 -11.97 -20.61
CA TRP A 701 33.80 -11.80 -20.18
C TRP A 701 33.93 -11.42 -18.70
N ALA A 702 32.99 -10.64 -18.16
CA ALA A 702 33.03 -10.20 -16.77
C ALA A 702 32.94 -11.38 -15.79
N ASP A 703 32.08 -12.38 -16.07
CA ASP A 703 32.03 -13.64 -15.32
C ASP A 703 33.38 -14.36 -15.35
N ASP A 704 33.92 -14.54 -16.57
CA ASP A 704 35.16 -15.28 -16.80
C ASP A 704 36.34 -14.66 -16.04
N VAL A 705 36.42 -13.31 -15.99
CA VAL A 705 37.49 -12.64 -15.24
C VAL A 705 37.21 -12.52 -13.75
N GLY A 706 35.96 -12.50 -13.29
CA GLY A 706 35.58 -12.33 -11.88
C GLY A 706 36.18 -13.36 -10.93
N TYR A 707 36.62 -14.53 -11.43
CA TYR A 707 37.32 -15.56 -10.64
C TYR A 707 38.85 -15.41 -10.63
N THR A 708 39.41 -14.53 -11.45
CA THR A 708 40.85 -14.26 -11.50
C THR A 708 41.29 -13.32 -10.39
N HIS A 709 42.55 -13.45 -9.94
CA HIS A 709 43.07 -12.67 -8.82
C HIS A 709 42.97 -11.14 -9.02
N ASN A 710 43.11 -10.67 -10.26
CA ASN A 710 43.14 -9.25 -10.61
C ASN A 710 41.74 -8.61 -10.70
N TYR A 711 40.69 -9.42 -10.92
CA TYR A 711 39.32 -8.95 -11.18
C TYR A 711 38.30 -9.41 -10.14
N ARG A 712 38.70 -10.16 -9.11
CA ARG A 712 37.82 -10.62 -8.02
C ARG A 712 37.00 -9.53 -7.31
N TRP A 713 37.44 -8.27 -7.38
CA TRP A 713 36.70 -7.12 -6.87
C TRP A 713 35.40 -6.83 -7.64
N SER A 714 35.21 -7.36 -8.87
CA SER A 714 34.00 -7.17 -9.65
C SER A 714 32.84 -8.07 -9.21
N GLN A 715 33.09 -9.18 -8.51
CA GLN A 715 32.05 -10.17 -8.17
C GLN A 715 30.79 -9.59 -7.49
N PRO A 716 30.88 -8.62 -6.54
CA PRO A 716 29.68 -8.03 -5.93
C PRO A 716 28.98 -6.99 -6.82
N LEU A 717 29.56 -6.63 -7.98
CA LEU A 717 28.96 -5.69 -8.93
C LEU A 717 27.93 -6.31 -9.86
N HIS A 718 27.74 -7.64 -9.85
CA HIS A 718 26.72 -8.31 -10.67
C HIS A 718 25.32 -8.24 -10.05
N TYR A 719 25.22 -7.96 -8.74
CA TYR A 719 23.98 -8.12 -7.98
C TYR A 719 23.46 -6.81 -7.38
N VAL A 720 22.21 -6.83 -6.92
CA VAL A 720 21.59 -5.90 -5.96
C VAL A 720 20.80 -6.71 -4.94
N ASP A 721 21.10 -6.49 -3.67
CA ASP A 721 20.38 -7.06 -2.53
C ASP A 721 19.24 -6.12 -2.11
N THR A 722 17.98 -6.51 -2.34
CA THR A 722 16.81 -5.78 -1.85
C THR A 722 16.33 -6.34 -0.51
N PRO A 723 15.62 -5.56 0.33
CA PRO A 723 15.01 -6.07 1.55
C PRO A 723 14.04 -7.23 1.29
N ASP A 724 14.07 -8.24 2.15
CA ASP A 724 13.27 -9.46 2.01
C ASP A 724 11.77 -9.17 1.87
N PHE A 725 11.12 -9.86 0.92
CA PHE A 725 9.69 -9.76 0.63
C PHE A 725 9.21 -8.36 0.15
N ILE A 726 10.12 -7.40 -0.07
CA ILE A 726 9.81 -6.09 -0.64
C ILE A 726 10.17 -6.08 -2.12
N CYS A 727 9.15 -6.16 -2.98
CA CYS A 727 9.29 -6.14 -4.44
C CYS A 727 9.51 -4.71 -4.99
N ASN A 728 10.49 -3.98 -4.47
CA ASN A 728 10.91 -2.68 -4.98
C ASN A 728 12.42 -2.47 -4.81
N TYR A 729 12.95 -1.42 -5.44
CA TYR A 729 14.34 -1.02 -5.33
C TYR A 729 14.45 0.47 -5.03
N ARG A 730 15.32 0.85 -4.09
CA ARG A 730 15.56 2.23 -3.63
C ARG A 730 17.04 2.57 -3.68
N TYR A 731 17.53 2.95 -4.86
CA TYR A 731 18.87 3.52 -4.98
C TYR A 731 18.98 4.89 -4.31
N CYS A 732 20.09 5.12 -3.61
CA CYS A 732 20.42 6.42 -3.02
C CYS A 732 21.85 6.82 -3.42
N SER A 733 22.04 7.27 -4.67
CA SER A 733 23.32 7.84 -5.10
C SER A 733 23.46 9.31 -4.75
N GLN A 734 24.39 9.57 -3.84
CA GLN A 734 25.28 10.73 -3.82
C GLN A 734 24.65 12.14 -3.72
N SER A 735 24.90 12.75 -2.57
CA SER A 735 25.89 13.84 -2.47
C SER A 735 25.90 14.98 -3.51
N PHE A 736 24.75 15.46 -4.01
CA PHE A 736 24.54 16.89 -4.28
C PHE A 736 23.03 17.20 -4.28
N HIS A 737 22.68 18.46 -4.00
CA HIS A 737 21.28 18.88 -3.84
C HIS A 737 20.41 18.53 -5.05
N LEU A 738 19.31 17.78 -4.81
CA LEU A 738 17.96 17.86 -5.42
C LEU A 738 17.25 16.49 -5.45
N CYS A 739 16.81 15.99 -4.28
CA CYS A 739 15.62 15.16 -4.24
C CYS A 739 14.39 16.05 -4.48
N SER A 740 13.96 16.16 -5.72
CA SER A 740 12.62 16.66 -6.06
C SER A 740 11.62 15.49 -5.95
N ASN A 741 10.46 15.64 -5.30
CA ASN A 741 9.75 16.88 -4.98
C ASN A 741 9.54 17.10 -3.46
N SER A 742 9.69 18.38 -3.07
CA SER A 742 9.10 19.00 -1.87
C SER A 742 9.50 18.44 -0.50
N PHE A 743 10.68 18.83 0.02
CA PHE A 743 10.81 19.33 1.41
C PHE A 743 12.17 19.99 1.77
N CYS A 744 13.16 20.01 0.89
CA CYS A 744 14.48 20.62 1.17
C CYS A 744 14.70 21.99 0.50
N PHE A 745 13.94 23.00 0.96
CA PHE A 745 14.43 24.38 1.00
C PHE A 745 14.35 24.88 2.45
N PHE A 746 15.38 25.62 2.88
CA PHE A 746 15.64 26.05 4.27
C PHE A 746 16.04 24.93 5.27
N LEU A 747 17.35 24.82 5.53
CA LEU A 747 17.95 25.13 6.85
C LEU A 747 19.47 24.86 6.86
N LEU A 748 20.26 25.86 6.47
CA LEU A 748 21.67 25.97 6.85
C LEU A 748 21.79 26.84 8.12
N ALA A 749 21.25 26.37 9.25
CA ALA A 749 21.50 26.95 10.59
C ALA A 749 20.88 26.10 11.71
N SER A 750 21.70 25.31 12.42
CA SER A 750 21.75 25.19 13.89
C SER A 750 22.56 23.97 14.32
N SER A 751 23.32 24.12 15.40
CA SER A 751 24.36 23.19 15.82
C SER A 751 23.85 22.17 16.83
N PHE A 752 23.37 21.02 16.37
CA PHE A 752 23.24 19.81 17.20
C PHE A 752 23.76 18.58 16.43
N PRO A 753 24.64 17.75 17.02
CA PRO A 753 25.13 16.55 16.37
C PRO A 753 24.06 15.45 16.45
N CYS A 754 23.09 15.49 15.55
CA CYS A 754 22.32 14.30 15.25
C CYS A 754 23.30 13.27 14.67
N LEU A 755 23.41 12.11 15.32
CA LEU A 755 24.27 11.02 14.88
C LEU A 755 23.89 10.67 13.43
N ILE A 756 24.80 10.89 12.49
CA ILE A 756 24.51 10.72 11.06
C ILE A 756 24.41 9.21 10.76
N LEU A 757 23.20 8.66 10.96
CA LEU A 757 22.79 7.42 10.33
C LEU A 757 22.65 7.68 8.83
N HIS A 758 23.79 7.60 8.15
CA HIS A 758 23.88 7.68 6.71
C HIS A 758 23.08 6.52 6.09
N PHE A 759 21.85 6.78 5.64
CA PHE A 759 21.07 5.89 4.78
C PHE A 759 21.97 5.24 3.73
N ALA A 760 22.12 3.92 3.78
CA ALA A 760 22.56 3.14 2.62
C ALA A 760 21.32 2.96 1.75
N GLY A 761 21.40 3.30 0.46
CA GLY A 761 20.44 2.75 -0.49
C GLY A 761 20.77 1.29 -0.74
N ASP A 762 19.87 0.57 -1.40
CA ASP A 762 19.92 -0.89 -1.66
C ASP A 762 21.09 -1.32 -2.60
N CYS A 763 22.05 -0.43 -2.85
CA CYS A 763 23.26 -0.70 -3.60
C CYS A 763 24.47 -0.75 -2.67
N HIS A 764 24.71 -1.95 -2.14
CA HIS A 764 25.87 -2.26 -1.34
C HIS A 764 26.29 -3.72 -1.54
N ASP A 765 27.54 -4.05 -1.20
CA ASP A 765 27.96 -5.45 -1.12
C ASP A 765 27.45 -6.12 0.17
N SER A 766 27.75 -7.42 0.32
CA SER A 766 27.44 -8.21 1.52
C SER A 766 28.19 -7.77 2.80
N TYR A 767 29.07 -6.75 2.70
CA TYR A 767 29.74 -6.09 3.82
C TYR A 767 29.24 -4.64 4.03
N ALA A 768 28.15 -4.25 3.38
CA ALA A 768 27.52 -2.94 3.40
C ALA A 768 28.37 -1.77 2.84
N HIS A 769 29.36 -2.05 1.98
CA HIS A 769 30.08 -1.02 1.22
C HIS A 769 29.16 -0.41 0.15
N LYS A 770 28.84 0.88 0.30
CA LYS A 770 27.92 1.60 -0.59
C LYS A 770 28.47 1.76 -2.00
N HIS A 771 27.56 1.76 -2.98
CA HIS A 771 27.86 1.87 -4.42
C HIS A 771 28.62 0.67 -5.00
N VAL A 772 28.58 -0.48 -4.33
CA VAL A 772 29.11 -1.75 -4.82
C VAL A 772 27.92 -2.65 -5.18
N CYS A 773 27.36 -2.46 -6.37
CA CYS A 773 26.23 -3.23 -6.92
C CYS A 773 26.11 -2.97 -8.43
N VAL A 774 25.24 -3.73 -9.12
CA VAL A 774 25.04 -3.61 -10.58
C VAL A 774 24.59 -2.23 -11.05
N THR A 775 23.70 -1.54 -10.34
CA THR A 775 23.24 -0.21 -10.78
C THR A 775 24.32 0.87 -10.67
N ALA A 776 25.21 0.75 -9.68
CA ALA A 776 26.36 1.63 -9.57
C ALA A 776 27.43 1.31 -10.61
N ALA A 777 27.64 0.04 -10.94
CA ALA A 777 28.54 -0.40 -12.01
C ALA A 777 28.09 0.15 -13.38
N ILE A 778 26.82 -0.03 -13.75
CA ILE A 778 26.23 0.54 -14.98
C ILE A 778 26.46 2.04 -15.06
N TYR A 779 26.15 2.78 -13.98
CA TYR A 779 26.35 4.23 -13.94
C TYR A 779 27.83 4.62 -14.13
N ASN A 780 28.74 3.94 -13.42
CA ASN A 780 30.17 4.19 -13.48
C ASN A 780 30.74 3.97 -14.90
N TYR A 781 30.54 2.78 -15.49
CA TYR A 781 31.12 2.46 -16.80
C TYR A 781 30.47 3.28 -17.94
N THR A 782 29.18 3.62 -17.83
CA THR A 782 28.56 4.56 -18.78
C THR A 782 29.20 5.95 -18.71
N MET A 783 29.55 6.43 -17.52
CA MET A 783 30.26 7.72 -17.36
C MET A 783 31.71 7.67 -17.86
N GLN A 784 32.42 6.55 -17.67
CA GLN A 784 33.77 6.35 -18.22
C GLN A 784 33.76 6.47 -19.75
N LEU A 785 32.87 5.74 -20.43
CA LEU A 785 32.69 5.78 -21.88
C LEU A 785 32.35 7.17 -22.42
N LYS A 786 31.61 7.99 -21.66
CA LYS A 786 31.31 9.39 -22.03
C LYS A 786 32.47 10.37 -21.79
N SER A 787 33.30 10.14 -20.78
CA SER A 787 34.31 11.11 -20.34
C SER A 787 35.60 11.13 -21.17
N GLN A 788 35.90 10.03 -21.89
CA GLN A 788 37.03 9.84 -22.80
C GLN A 788 38.45 10.16 -22.27
N LEU A 789 38.62 10.43 -20.97
CA LEU A 789 39.91 10.81 -20.37
C LEU A 789 40.34 9.79 -19.31
N ASN A 790 41.53 9.19 -19.49
CA ASN A 790 42.25 8.33 -18.54
C ASN A 790 41.58 7.00 -18.12
N TYR A 791 40.62 6.46 -18.87
CA TYR A 791 40.01 5.14 -18.62
C TYR A 791 40.28 4.13 -19.74
N ASN A 792 40.31 2.84 -19.40
CA ASN A 792 40.34 1.75 -20.36
C ASN A 792 38.94 1.57 -20.99
N LEU A 793 38.68 2.25 -22.11
CA LEU A 793 37.36 2.30 -22.73
C LEU A 793 36.87 0.94 -23.26
N THR A 794 37.79 0.06 -23.68
CA THR A 794 37.47 -1.33 -24.05
C THR A 794 36.93 -2.12 -22.86
N GLU A 795 37.63 -2.06 -21.72
CA GLU A 795 37.21 -2.74 -20.49
C GLU A 795 35.91 -2.17 -19.92
N ALA A 796 35.74 -0.84 -19.98
CA ALA A 796 34.49 -0.19 -19.60
C ALA A 796 33.30 -0.61 -20.49
N LEU A 797 33.51 -0.79 -21.79
CA LEU A 797 32.49 -1.31 -22.71
C LEU A 797 32.13 -2.76 -22.39
N MET A 798 33.13 -3.62 -22.15
CA MET A 798 32.92 -5.03 -21.83
C MET A 798 32.13 -5.18 -20.52
N PHE A 799 32.55 -4.53 -19.44
CA PHE A 799 31.79 -4.52 -18.18
C PHE A 799 30.38 -3.94 -18.33
N LEU A 800 30.21 -2.82 -19.04
CA LEU A 800 28.88 -2.23 -19.22
C LEU A 800 27.93 -3.16 -20.00
N SER A 801 28.42 -3.79 -21.07
CA SER A 801 27.62 -4.71 -21.89
C SER A 801 27.12 -5.93 -21.11
N HIS A 802 27.88 -6.36 -20.11
CA HIS A 802 27.55 -7.45 -19.22
C HIS A 802 26.56 -7.03 -18.11
N PHE A 803 26.87 -5.98 -17.34
CA PHE A 803 26.04 -5.55 -16.20
C PHE A 803 24.62 -5.08 -16.61
N VAL A 804 24.43 -4.63 -17.85
CA VAL A 804 23.08 -4.35 -18.39
C VAL A 804 22.27 -5.65 -18.58
N GLY A 805 22.91 -6.80 -18.78
CA GLY A 805 22.29 -8.12 -18.70
C GLY A 805 21.89 -8.51 -17.28
N ASP A 806 22.82 -8.42 -16.34
CA ASP A 806 22.63 -8.79 -14.93
C ASP A 806 21.46 -8.03 -14.30
N VAL A 807 21.41 -6.70 -14.48
CA VAL A 807 20.35 -5.88 -13.87
C VAL A 807 18.95 -6.25 -14.35
N HIS A 808 18.83 -6.82 -15.56
CA HIS A 808 17.58 -7.31 -16.14
C HIS A 808 17.36 -8.81 -15.91
N GLN A 809 18.27 -9.52 -15.25
CA GLN A 809 18.10 -10.93 -14.93
C GLN A 809 17.20 -11.14 -13.72
N PRO A 810 16.26 -12.11 -13.74
CA PRO A 810 15.58 -12.55 -12.52
C PRO A 810 16.59 -12.89 -11.43
N LEU A 811 16.27 -12.51 -10.18
CA LEU A 811 17.03 -12.86 -8.98
C LEU A 811 18.42 -12.21 -8.82
N HIS A 812 18.93 -11.50 -9.83
CA HIS A 812 20.13 -10.66 -9.71
C HIS A 812 19.84 -9.33 -9.03
N VAL A 813 18.60 -8.88 -9.16
CA VAL A 813 17.95 -8.01 -8.18
C VAL A 813 17.01 -8.89 -7.38
N GLY A 814 17.41 -9.24 -6.16
CA GLY A 814 16.79 -10.30 -5.36
C GLY A 814 16.88 -10.04 -3.86
N PHE A 815 16.26 -10.91 -3.06
CA PHE A 815 16.21 -10.74 -1.61
C PHE A 815 17.56 -11.07 -0.95
N LEU A 816 18.02 -10.18 -0.06
CA LEU A 816 19.25 -10.36 0.72
C LEU A 816 19.24 -11.66 1.54
N GLY A 817 18.12 -11.96 2.19
CA GLY A 817 17.97 -13.10 3.09
C GLY A 817 17.94 -14.46 2.41
N ASP A 818 17.69 -14.52 1.09
CA ASP A 818 17.77 -15.75 0.30
C ASP A 818 18.94 -15.81 -0.69
N LEU A 819 19.78 -14.77 -0.71
CA LEU A 819 20.91 -14.55 -1.61
C LEU A 819 20.49 -14.62 -3.08
N GLY A 820 19.42 -13.90 -3.45
CA GLY A 820 18.84 -13.96 -4.79
C GLY A 820 18.34 -15.37 -5.14
N GLY A 821 17.72 -16.07 -4.21
CA GLY A 821 17.22 -17.43 -4.41
C GLY A 821 18.30 -18.52 -4.44
N ASN A 822 19.58 -18.21 -4.25
CA ASN A 822 20.64 -19.23 -4.18
C ASN A 822 20.45 -20.21 -3.00
N THR A 823 19.79 -19.78 -1.93
CA THR A 823 19.45 -20.64 -0.79
C THR A 823 18.19 -21.50 -1.02
N ILE A 824 17.35 -21.15 -2.00
CA ILE A 824 16.09 -21.84 -2.28
C ILE A 824 16.39 -23.10 -3.09
N THR A 825 16.42 -24.25 -2.43
CA THR A 825 16.62 -25.55 -3.07
C THR A 825 15.36 -26.00 -3.81
N VAL A 826 15.46 -26.30 -5.11
CA VAL A 826 14.33 -26.78 -5.95
C VAL A 826 14.71 -28.02 -6.75
N ARG A 827 13.77 -28.55 -7.54
CA ARG A 827 14.05 -29.53 -8.59
C ARG A 827 13.63 -28.97 -9.94
N TRP A 828 14.54 -28.95 -10.92
CA TRP A 828 14.15 -28.81 -12.32
C TRP A 828 13.82 -30.22 -12.85
N TYR A 829 12.54 -30.49 -13.09
CA TYR A 829 12.02 -31.84 -13.32
C TYR A 829 12.49 -32.83 -12.25
N ARG A 830 13.46 -33.70 -12.57
CA ARG A 830 14.02 -34.71 -11.65
C ARG A 830 15.34 -34.28 -11.00
N ARG A 831 16.01 -33.23 -11.52
CA ARG A 831 17.35 -32.79 -11.10
C ARG A 831 17.24 -31.79 -9.95
N LYS A 832 17.91 -32.05 -8.83
CA LYS A 832 18.00 -31.11 -7.68
C LYS A 832 18.97 -29.97 -8.02
N THR A 833 18.58 -28.74 -7.71
CA THR A 833 19.35 -27.50 -7.96
C THR A 833 18.93 -26.41 -6.95
N ASN A 834 19.46 -25.19 -7.04
CA ASN A 834 18.87 -24.00 -6.41
C ASN A 834 18.02 -23.20 -7.42
N LEU A 835 17.23 -22.25 -6.93
CA LEU A 835 16.33 -21.43 -7.77
C LEU A 835 17.09 -20.47 -8.69
N HIS A 836 18.15 -19.83 -8.19
CA HIS A 836 19.00 -18.91 -8.97
C HIS A 836 19.51 -19.56 -10.26
N HIS A 837 20.17 -20.71 -10.13
CA HIS A 837 20.72 -21.53 -11.22
C HIS A 837 19.64 -22.08 -12.19
N VAL A 838 18.36 -22.15 -11.79
CA VAL A 838 17.27 -22.45 -12.75
C VAL A 838 17.06 -21.29 -13.72
N TRP A 839 17.10 -20.05 -13.20
CA TRP A 839 16.91 -18.83 -13.97
C TRP A 839 18.19 -18.31 -14.64
N ASP A 840 19.40 -18.68 -14.17
CA ASP A 840 20.68 -18.45 -14.87
C ASP A 840 20.81 -19.30 -16.14
N ASP A 841 20.78 -20.62 -15.96
CA ASP A 841 21.30 -21.55 -16.95
C ASP A 841 20.20 -22.48 -17.47
N ILE A 842 19.54 -23.17 -16.53
CA ILE A 842 18.84 -24.42 -16.85
C ILE A 842 17.63 -24.18 -17.76
N ILE A 843 16.90 -23.07 -17.62
CA ILE A 843 15.79 -22.72 -18.51
C ILE A 843 16.30 -22.52 -19.94
N ILE A 844 17.40 -21.78 -20.13
CA ILE A 844 17.96 -21.45 -21.46
C ILE A 844 18.54 -22.72 -22.09
N GLU A 845 19.33 -23.51 -21.38
CA GLU A 845 19.86 -24.80 -21.85
C GLU A 845 18.73 -25.76 -22.26
N SER A 846 17.68 -25.85 -21.45
CA SER A 846 16.53 -26.73 -21.70
C SER A 846 15.78 -26.29 -22.96
N ALA A 847 15.55 -24.98 -23.12
CA ALA A 847 14.87 -24.41 -24.28
C ALA A 847 15.68 -24.59 -25.57
N LEU A 848 16.96 -24.21 -25.54
CA LEU A 848 17.92 -24.32 -26.64
C LEU A 848 18.00 -25.75 -27.17
N LYS A 849 18.08 -26.73 -26.27
CA LYS A 849 18.12 -28.16 -26.61
C LYS A 849 16.78 -28.71 -27.11
N THR A 850 15.67 -28.31 -26.51
CA THR A 850 14.36 -28.95 -26.75
C THR A 850 13.65 -28.40 -27.99
N PHE A 851 13.79 -27.10 -28.26
CA PHE A 851 13.01 -26.41 -29.31
C PHE A 851 13.86 -25.93 -30.49
N TYR A 852 15.16 -25.68 -30.28
CA TYR A 852 16.04 -25.08 -31.29
C TYR A 852 17.19 -26.00 -31.74
N GLY A 853 17.11 -27.29 -31.43
CA GLY A 853 18.09 -28.30 -31.89
C GLY A 853 19.52 -28.06 -31.41
N SER A 854 19.68 -27.33 -30.30
CA SER A 854 20.95 -26.82 -29.78
C SER A 854 21.66 -25.77 -30.67
N ASP A 855 20.95 -25.09 -31.59
CA ASP A 855 21.47 -23.92 -32.32
C ASP A 855 20.99 -22.59 -31.72
N LEU A 856 21.94 -21.86 -31.14
CA LEU A 856 21.71 -20.55 -30.53
C LEU A 856 21.30 -19.50 -31.58
N SER A 857 21.74 -19.65 -32.83
CA SER A 857 21.39 -18.73 -33.93
C SER A 857 19.91 -18.82 -34.27
N THR A 858 19.38 -20.04 -34.38
CA THR A 858 17.95 -20.31 -34.57
C THR A 858 17.11 -19.81 -33.39
N MET A 859 17.58 -19.98 -32.14
CA MET A 859 16.90 -19.42 -30.96
C MET A 859 16.84 -17.88 -31.02
N ILE A 860 17.96 -17.21 -31.30
CA ILE A 860 18.04 -15.75 -31.43
C ILE A 860 17.11 -15.25 -32.54
N GLN A 861 17.11 -15.89 -33.71
CA GLN A 861 16.21 -15.54 -34.82
C GLN A 861 14.73 -15.74 -34.45
N ALA A 862 14.41 -16.83 -33.72
CA ALA A 862 13.05 -17.07 -33.25
C ALA A 862 12.60 -15.97 -32.27
N ILE A 863 13.43 -15.60 -31.30
CA ILE A 863 13.16 -14.47 -30.38
C ILE A 863 12.96 -13.18 -31.19
N GLN A 864 13.89 -12.85 -32.09
CA GLN A 864 13.83 -11.64 -32.93
C GLN A 864 12.55 -11.58 -33.80
N SER A 865 12.12 -12.70 -34.37
CA SER A 865 10.92 -12.77 -35.20
C SER A 865 9.60 -12.58 -34.42
N ASN A 866 9.63 -12.80 -33.11
CA ASN A 866 8.47 -12.65 -32.22
C ASN A 866 8.44 -11.29 -31.50
N ILE A 867 9.35 -10.37 -31.82
CA ILE A 867 9.30 -8.96 -31.41
C ILE A 867 8.26 -8.23 -32.26
N THR A 868 6.98 -8.25 -31.87
CA THR A 868 5.89 -7.61 -32.64
C THR A 868 5.18 -6.47 -31.90
N ASP A 869 4.55 -5.59 -32.67
CA ASP A 869 3.55 -4.57 -32.28
C ASP A 869 3.82 -3.77 -30.99
N ILE A 870 3.48 -4.34 -29.82
CA ILE A 870 3.44 -3.64 -28.52
C ILE A 870 4.87 -3.29 -28.07
N TRP A 871 5.77 -4.28 -28.07
CA TRP A 871 7.15 -4.16 -27.60
C TRP A 871 7.97 -3.15 -28.41
N LEU A 872 7.63 -2.98 -29.69
CA LEU A 872 8.30 -2.06 -30.61
C LEU A 872 7.95 -0.58 -30.31
N ASN A 873 6.84 -0.33 -29.61
CA ASN A 873 6.49 1.02 -29.15
C ASN A 873 7.20 1.41 -27.85
N ASP A 874 7.51 0.46 -26.97
CA ASP A 874 8.23 0.70 -25.70
C ASP A 874 9.70 1.10 -25.92
N VAL A 875 10.29 0.76 -27.07
CA VAL A 875 11.63 1.21 -27.50
C VAL A 875 11.81 2.73 -27.33
N ARG A 876 10.79 3.53 -27.69
CA ARG A 876 10.83 5.00 -27.55
C ARG A 876 10.79 5.48 -26.10
N VAL A 877 10.22 4.69 -25.20
CA VAL A 877 10.19 4.98 -23.77
C VAL A 877 11.57 4.72 -23.17
N TRP A 878 12.21 3.60 -23.56
CA TRP A 878 13.58 3.24 -23.15
C TRP A 878 14.66 4.15 -23.75
N GLU A 879 14.39 4.81 -24.88
CA GLU A 879 15.21 5.91 -25.42
C GLU A 879 15.23 7.16 -24.52
N SER A 880 14.27 7.31 -23.59
CA SER A 880 14.07 8.53 -22.79
C SER A 880 14.21 8.31 -21.28
N CYS A 881 15.40 8.64 -20.74
CA CYS A 881 15.58 8.77 -19.29
C CYS A 881 14.98 10.09 -18.77
N ALA A 882 14.22 10.03 -17.68
CA ALA A 882 13.73 11.22 -17.00
C ALA A 882 14.90 12.12 -16.54
N HIS A 883 14.66 13.44 -16.46
CA HIS A 883 15.59 14.42 -15.88
C HIS A 883 17.01 14.50 -16.51
N ASN A 884 17.16 14.28 -17.82
CA ASN A 884 18.45 14.37 -18.54
C ASN A 884 19.53 13.37 -18.06
N TYR A 885 19.17 12.31 -17.33
CA TYR A 885 20.13 11.29 -16.94
C TYR A 885 20.64 10.48 -18.14
N THR A 886 21.88 10.02 -18.04
CA THR A 886 22.59 9.31 -19.11
C THR A 886 22.22 7.82 -19.22
N ALA A 887 21.83 7.20 -18.11
CA ALA A 887 21.37 5.82 -18.02
C ALA A 887 20.35 5.71 -16.88
N CYS A 888 19.46 4.70 -16.93
CA CYS A 888 18.37 4.53 -15.97
C CYS A 888 18.48 3.23 -15.12
N PRO A 889 19.64 2.86 -14.55
CA PRO A 889 19.82 1.55 -13.93
C PRO A 889 18.89 1.30 -12.73
N ASN A 890 18.39 2.34 -12.06
CA ASN A 890 17.43 2.19 -10.97
C ASN A 890 16.06 1.73 -11.45
N TRP A 891 15.65 2.13 -12.66
CA TRP A 891 14.41 1.66 -13.26
C TRP A 891 14.57 0.18 -13.61
N TYR A 892 15.66 -0.18 -14.28
CA TYR A 892 15.97 -1.56 -14.66
C TYR A 892 15.97 -2.49 -13.43
N ALA A 893 16.59 -2.07 -12.33
CA ALA A 893 16.56 -2.85 -11.09
C ALA A 893 15.18 -2.91 -10.42
N SER A 894 14.42 -1.80 -10.42
CA SER A 894 13.04 -1.78 -9.89
C SER A 894 12.09 -2.68 -10.69
N GLU A 895 12.32 -2.79 -12.00
CA GLU A 895 11.60 -3.68 -12.90
C GLU A 895 12.01 -5.14 -12.68
N SER A 896 13.31 -5.42 -12.57
CA SER A 896 13.84 -6.76 -12.36
C SER A 896 13.34 -7.40 -11.07
N ILE A 897 13.38 -6.70 -9.92
CA ILE A 897 12.83 -7.24 -8.66
C ILE A 897 11.30 -7.47 -8.74
N SER A 898 10.58 -6.63 -9.49
CA SER A 898 9.14 -6.80 -9.73
C SER A 898 8.85 -8.07 -10.55
N LEU A 899 9.64 -8.32 -11.59
CA LEU A 899 9.57 -9.53 -12.41
C LEU A 899 10.01 -10.78 -11.64
N ALA A 900 11.09 -10.70 -10.87
CA ALA A 900 11.57 -11.76 -9.99
C ALA A 900 10.51 -12.18 -8.95
N CYS A 901 9.85 -11.21 -8.30
CA CYS A 901 8.70 -11.47 -7.43
C CYS A 901 7.51 -12.11 -8.16
N LYS A 902 7.19 -11.62 -9.37
CA LYS A 902 6.02 -12.06 -10.15
C LYS A 902 6.17 -13.49 -10.68
N PHE A 903 7.39 -13.88 -11.06
CA PHE A 903 7.67 -15.11 -11.81
C PHE A 903 8.66 -16.04 -11.10
N ALA A 904 9.82 -15.55 -10.67
CA ALA A 904 10.90 -16.41 -10.15
C ALA A 904 10.61 -16.92 -8.73
N TYR A 905 10.21 -16.05 -7.80
CA TYR A 905 9.88 -16.42 -6.42
C TYR A 905 8.49 -17.06 -6.29
N ARG A 906 7.63 -16.96 -7.31
CA ARG A 906 6.25 -17.42 -7.26
C ARG A 906 6.17 -18.95 -7.19
N ASN A 907 5.61 -19.47 -6.10
CA ASN A 907 5.50 -20.91 -5.79
C ASN A 907 6.84 -21.65 -5.63
N ALA A 908 7.99 -20.97 -5.70
CA ALA A 908 9.32 -21.55 -5.58
C ALA A 908 9.72 -21.75 -4.11
N THR A 909 9.05 -22.65 -3.41
CA THR A 909 9.40 -23.01 -2.02
C THR A 909 10.50 -24.08 -1.98
N PRO A 910 11.28 -24.19 -0.89
CA PRO A 910 12.28 -25.24 -0.73
C PRO A 910 11.68 -26.65 -0.89
N GLY A 911 12.21 -27.42 -1.83
CA GLY A 911 11.74 -28.76 -2.19
C GLY A 911 10.71 -28.82 -3.32
N SER A 912 10.23 -27.67 -3.83
CA SER A 912 9.35 -27.59 -5.01
C SER A 912 9.98 -28.22 -6.26
N THR A 913 9.12 -28.63 -7.20
CA THR A 913 9.52 -29.12 -8.52
C THR A 913 8.98 -28.18 -9.58
N LEU A 914 9.88 -27.68 -10.42
CA LEU A 914 9.64 -26.78 -11.54
C LEU A 914 9.66 -27.61 -12.82
N GLU A 915 8.59 -27.54 -13.59
CA GLU A 915 8.33 -28.25 -14.85
C GLU A 915 7.30 -27.45 -15.68
N ASP A 916 7.10 -27.79 -16.95
CA ASP A 916 6.34 -27.02 -17.96
C ASP A 916 4.79 -27.02 -17.74
N ARG A 917 4.30 -26.53 -16.59
CA ARG A 917 2.86 -26.45 -16.26
C ARG A 917 2.26 -25.05 -16.38
#